data_AF-A0A5C4WPM1-F1
#
_entry.id   AF-A0A5C4WPM1-F1
#
_cell.length_a   1.000
_cell.length_b   1.000
_cell.length_c   1.000
_cell.angle_alpha   90.00
_cell.angle_beta   90.00
_cell.angle_gamma   90.00
#
_symmetry.space_group_name_H-M   'P 1'
#
loop_
_entity.id
_entity.type
_entity.pdbx_description
1 polymer ?
#
loop_
_entity_poly.entity_id
_entity_poly.type
_entity_poly.pdbx_seq_one_letter_code
_entity_poly.pdbx_strand_id
1 'polypeptide(L)'
;SAAELLLYGIGWQVSTPSPDDVIYEALVGDDANPAVEGYDPDISAELYTTNGDTDTHAQVAHGTLGFTPEMTTCETVSDSIPGDEWEAEDCLSGFNFPDDEELIQAEFEKNIPFALSVAKSTHDPDDPVSVVEDEGTPRTAADMVSDPFAVSHGTTQPVAVTAKKALKDLTLNYSVNGGPTKTATTALWKGGERYGDTHHDYYGEFRGTVTGTASGDSVKVWFTGVKPGKGPVKSEPFTYTVADDIGGDVLILAAEDVTGVSPVQGVASAKYADEYAAALTAAGYSSDVYDVDVNGRRAPHHLGVLSHYDAIVWESGDDIITRAAGQPGGTAAKLAQDLELTVRDYLNEGGKALVTGQYNQFGQGTGPAYFYSPTAPPECTVRANPCLPLENDFLQYWLGAYNYVSDGGTDPATGNPFPVEGDAGAFDGFAGTFNGGDSADNQGHTASLLTTSSFLPEDEFPQFASSEPIEWARPGGAPFDPHTGEWYMFSQTADQGWKRLSRTVDLTGATSGALKFQMSHDTEADWDYVVVEAREAGTDNWTTLPDANGHTAQGTGESCAAGWTAIHPFVSHYQGADCSPTGTSGTWNAATGSSGGWQEWNVDLTAYAGKQVELSISYITDWGTQGLGVFVDDTQVVVDGAVTAETSFEGDLGGWTPSAPPEGSRVTNNWERSQTAFQEGAGTTTEDTVFTGFGVEGLTTAEMRNEFVAAAMEHLLD
;
A
#
# COMPACT_ATOMS: atom_id res chain seq x y z
N SER A 1 22.78 -3.65 12.85
CA SER A 1 21.40 -3.89 13.28
C SER A 1 21.00 -2.68 14.08
N ALA A 2 19.87 -2.06 13.78
CA ALA A 2 19.76 -0.60 13.80
C ALA A 2 18.37 -0.07 14.15
N ALA A 3 17.58 -0.83 14.90
CA ALA A 3 16.20 -0.45 15.14
C ALA A 3 15.66 -0.78 16.53
N GLU A 4 16.37 -1.57 17.34
CA GLU A 4 15.88 -1.98 18.67
C GLU A 4 14.52 -2.68 18.57
N LEU A 5 14.42 -3.75 17.77
CA LEU A 5 13.18 -4.51 17.54
C LEU A 5 13.34 -6.00 17.86
N LEU A 6 12.24 -6.67 18.19
CA LEU A 6 12.13 -8.13 18.27
C LEU A 6 11.03 -8.60 17.32
N LEU A 7 11.41 -8.86 16.07
CA LEU A 7 10.48 -9.22 15.02
C LEU A 7 10.18 -10.72 14.98
N TYR A 8 8.92 -11.08 14.71
CA TYR A 8 8.46 -12.47 14.62
C TYR A 8 7.33 -12.65 13.60
N GLY A 9 6.91 -13.90 13.36
CA GLY A 9 5.68 -14.17 12.60
C GLY A 9 5.75 -13.77 11.12
N ILE A 10 4.63 -13.32 10.58
CA ILE A 10 4.43 -13.08 9.15
C ILE A 10 5.16 -11.80 8.69
N GLY A 11 6.01 -11.92 7.66
CA GLY A 11 6.75 -10.79 7.08
C GLY A 11 6.09 -10.10 5.89
N TRP A 12 5.27 -10.78 5.09
CA TRP A 12 4.85 -10.28 3.77
C TRP A 12 3.58 -9.41 3.76
N GLN A 13 2.85 -9.36 4.88
CA GLN A 13 1.58 -8.64 5.00
C GLN A 13 1.44 -8.03 6.40
N VAL A 14 1.14 -6.74 6.46
CA VAL A 14 1.16 -5.95 7.71
C VAL A 14 -0.02 -6.32 8.59
N SER A 15 0.17 -6.32 9.91
CA SER A 15 -0.89 -6.56 10.90
C SER A 15 -1.69 -7.84 10.63
N THR A 16 -1.01 -8.91 10.18
CA THR A 16 -1.63 -10.21 9.89
C THR A 16 -1.27 -11.20 10.99
N PRO A 17 -2.06 -11.27 12.07
CA PRO A 17 -1.75 -12.18 13.16
C PRO A 17 -1.91 -13.63 12.73
N SER A 18 -1.12 -14.50 13.33
CA SER A 18 -1.13 -15.94 13.14
C SER A 18 -1.41 -16.70 14.45
N PRO A 19 -1.93 -17.94 14.40
CA PRO A 19 -2.18 -18.69 15.62
C PRO A 19 -0.95 -18.88 16.52
N ASP A 20 0.25 -19.07 15.96
CA ASP A 20 1.48 -19.26 16.73
C ASP A 20 1.99 -17.96 17.39
N ASP A 21 1.43 -16.79 17.08
CA ASP A 21 1.82 -15.51 17.68
C ASP A 21 1.61 -15.49 19.20
N VAL A 22 0.69 -16.30 19.72
CA VAL A 22 0.52 -16.50 21.16
C VAL A 22 1.80 -17.00 21.85
N ILE A 23 2.66 -17.74 21.13
CA ILE A 23 3.97 -18.17 21.63
C ILE A 23 4.98 -17.02 21.53
N TYR A 24 4.96 -16.31 20.40
CA TYR A 24 5.85 -15.19 20.15
C TYR A 24 5.65 -14.10 21.20
N GLU A 25 4.43 -13.58 21.37
CA GLU A 25 4.06 -12.57 22.38
C GLU A 25 4.42 -12.99 23.81
N ALA A 26 4.31 -14.29 24.12
CA ALA A 26 4.72 -14.80 25.43
C ALA A 26 6.24 -14.75 25.64
N LEU A 27 7.03 -14.88 24.57
CA LEU A 27 8.49 -14.89 24.59
C LEU A 27 9.11 -13.51 24.45
N VAL A 28 8.56 -12.66 23.57
CA VAL A 28 9.14 -11.36 23.20
C VAL A 28 8.57 -10.21 24.03
N GLY A 29 7.38 -10.36 24.61
CA GLY A 29 6.76 -9.34 25.44
C GLY A 29 5.83 -8.42 24.66
N ASP A 30 5.74 -7.18 25.12
CA ASP A 30 5.01 -6.06 24.51
C ASP A 30 5.84 -4.77 24.70
N ASP A 31 5.44 -3.66 24.07
CA ASP A 31 6.19 -2.39 24.08
C ASP A 31 6.46 -1.88 25.51
N ALA A 32 5.56 -2.20 26.46
CA ALA A 32 5.70 -1.77 27.85
C ALA A 32 6.63 -2.68 28.66
N ASN A 33 6.76 -3.95 28.25
CA ASN A 33 7.53 -4.98 28.95
C ASN A 33 8.19 -5.96 27.95
N PRO A 34 9.17 -5.49 27.15
CA PRO A 34 9.83 -6.31 26.16
C PRO A 34 10.82 -7.29 26.80
N ALA A 35 11.09 -8.41 26.12
CA ALA A 35 12.04 -9.43 26.56
C ALA A 35 13.49 -8.95 26.58
N VAL A 36 13.78 -7.92 25.78
CA VAL A 36 15.05 -7.19 25.77
C VAL A 36 14.72 -5.73 26.06
N GLU A 37 15.26 -5.20 27.17
CA GLU A 37 14.94 -3.83 27.62
C GLU A 37 15.26 -2.80 26.52
N GLY A 38 14.27 -1.97 26.19
CA GLY A 38 14.37 -0.93 25.17
C GLY A 38 14.12 -1.40 23.73
N TYR A 39 13.84 -2.69 23.49
CA TYR A 39 13.42 -3.15 22.17
C TYR A 39 11.89 -3.13 22.02
N ASP A 40 11.42 -3.02 20.78
CA ASP A 40 10.00 -3.05 20.39
C ASP A 40 9.62 -4.41 19.77
N PRO A 41 8.75 -5.23 20.40
CA PRO A 41 8.40 -6.55 19.89
C PRO A 41 7.19 -6.55 18.96
N ASP A 42 7.38 -6.84 17.67
CA ASP A 42 6.33 -6.73 16.66
C ASP A 42 6.30 -7.88 15.65
N ILE A 43 5.18 -8.00 14.94
CA ILE A 43 5.11 -8.83 13.75
C ILE A 43 6.08 -8.27 12.70
N SER A 44 6.80 -9.14 12.01
CA SER A 44 7.91 -8.78 11.13
C SER A 44 7.53 -7.77 10.04
N ALA A 45 6.32 -7.88 9.50
CA ALA A 45 5.79 -6.97 8.49
C ALA A 45 5.60 -5.52 8.99
N GLU A 46 5.54 -5.28 10.30
CA GLU A 46 5.34 -3.94 10.86
C GLU A 46 6.53 -3.02 10.59
N LEU A 47 7.75 -3.55 10.55
CA LEU A 47 8.91 -2.78 10.14
C LEU A 47 8.79 -2.35 8.66
N TYR A 48 8.51 -3.32 7.80
CA TYR A 48 8.07 -3.19 6.41
C TYR A 48 7.74 -4.58 5.86
N THR A 49 6.97 -4.66 4.77
CA THR A 49 6.69 -5.94 4.12
C THR A 49 7.96 -6.60 3.58
N THR A 50 8.15 -7.88 3.92
CA THR A 50 9.30 -8.70 3.52
C THR A 50 8.84 -10.00 2.88
N ASN A 51 9.50 -10.40 1.80
CA ASN A 51 9.22 -11.66 1.11
C ASN A 51 10.48 -12.52 1.09
N GLY A 52 10.38 -13.76 1.59
CA GLY A 52 11.49 -14.71 1.61
C GLY A 52 12.53 -14.45 2.71
N ASP A 53 12.13 -13.77 3.79
CA ASP A 53 12.96 -13.64 4.98
C ASP A 53 13.21 -15.01 5.64
N THR A 54 14.22 -15.06 6.51
CA THR A 54 14.67 -16.34 7.10
C THR A 54 13.69 -16.85 8.16
N ASP A 55 12.97 -15.97 8.87
CA ASP A 55 12.07 -16.37 9.96
C ASP A 55 10.82 -17.02 9.40
N THR A 56 10.13 -16.33 8.50
CA THR A 56 8.97 -16.87 7.77
C THR A 56 9.35 -18.17 7.08
N HIS A 57 10.50 -18.21 6.38
CA HIS A 57 10.94 -19.43 5.70
C HIS A 57 11.17 -20.59 6.68
N ALA A 58 11.83 -20.35 7.81
CA ALA A 58 12.11 -21.38 8.80
C ALA A 58 10.83 -21.97 9.41
N GLN A 59 9.82 -21.14 9.68
CA GLN A 59 8.54 -21.62 10.21
C GLN A 59 7.74 -22.35 9.13
N VAL A 60 7.48 -21.72 7.99
CA VAL A 60 6.65 -22.29 6.92
C VAL A 60 7.25 -23.58 6.35
N ALA A 61 8.57 -23.63 6.14
CA ALA A 61 9.22 -24.80 5.53
C ALA A 61 9.56 -25.91 6.54
N HIS A 62 9.77 -25.58 7.82
CA HIS A 62 10.38 -26.50 8.80
C HIS A 62 9.68 -26.55 10.17
N GLY A 63 8.63 -25.75 10.41
CA GLY A 63 7.95 -25.65 11.71
C GLY A 63 8.82 -25.09 12.83
N THR A 64 9.88 -24.35 12.47
CA THR A 64 10.81 -23.73 13.41
C THR A 64 10.40 -22.28 13.66
N LEU A 65 10.10 -21.94 14.91
CA LEU A 65 9.79 -20.55 15.29
C LEU A 65 11.05 -19.68 15.11
N GLY A 66 10.93 -18.64 14.28
CA GLY A 66 12.00 -17.69 13.92
C GLY A 66 11.83 -16.35 14.63
N PHE A 67 12.94 -15.62 14.80
CA PHE A 67 12.97 -14.29 15.41
C PHE A 67 14.07 -13.48 14.76
N THR A 68 13.79 -12.21 14.47
CA THR A 68 14.78 -11.23 14.01
C THR A 68 14.95 -10.17 15.09
N PRO A 69 15.97 -10.30 15.95
CA PRO A 69 16.38 -9.21 16.83
C PRO A 69 17.10 -8.13 16.01
N GLU A 70 16.45 -6.97 15.84
CA GLU A 70 17.15 -5.78 15.42
C GLU A 70 17.80 -5.10 16.63
N MET A 71 19.10 -5.33 16.82
CA MET A 71 19.89 -4.86 17.95
C MET A 71 20.00 -3.33 18.05
N THR A 72 20.61 -2.89 19.16
CA THR A 72 20.76 -1.48 19.55
C THR A 72 21.40 -0.63 18.46
N THR A 73 20.83 0.56 18.23
CA THR A 73 21.35 1.58 17.32
C THR A 73 22.72 2.11 17.76
N CYS A 74 23.48 2.73 16.84
CA CYS A 74 24.72 3.44 17.17
C CYS A 74 24.54 4.44 18.31
N GLU A 75 23.48 5.24 18.21
CA GLU A 75 23.17 6.33 19.11
C GLU A 75 22.88 5.78 20.51
N THR A 76 21.97 4.80 20.61
CA THR A 76 21.61 4.22 21.90
C THR A 76 22.78 3.48 22.55
N VAL A 77 23.60 2.75 21.76
CA VAL A 77 24.73 2.04 22.35
C VAL A 77 25.84 2.98 22.80
N SER A 78 26.12 4.05 22.06
CA SER A 78 27.13 5.05 22.46
C SER A 78 26.72 5.75 23.77
N ASP A 79 25.42 5.96 24.00
CA ASP A 79 24.93 6.55 25.25
C ASP A 79 24.84 5.54 26.42
N SER A 80 25.10 4.26 26.19
CA SER A 80 24.88 3.21 27.20
C SER A 80 25.90 3.20 28.35
N ILE A 81 27.11 3.73 28.13
CA ILE A 81 28.19 3.79 29.12
C ILE A 81 28.58 5.25 29.38
N PRO A 82 28.16 5.85 30.51
CA PRO A 82 28.44 7.25 30.79
C PRO A 82 29.94 7.59 30.87
N GLY A 83 30.41 8.43 29.94
CA GLY A 83 31.76 9.00 29.94
C GLY A 83 32.83 8.11 29.32
N ASP A 84 32.44 7.19 28.44
CA ASP A 84 33.34 6.53 27.49
C ASP A 84 33.81 7.51 26.39
N GLU A 85 34.46 7.01 25.34
CA GLU A 85 34.99 7.85 24.24
C GLU A 85 34.04 7.98 23.04
N TRP A 86 32.86 7.37 23.08
CA TRP A 86 31.91 7.32 21.97
C TRP A 86 30.72 8.22 22.25
N GLU A 87 30.42 9.14 21.33
CA GLU A 87 29.32 10.08 21.49
C GLU A 87 28.25 9.79 20.41
N ALA A 88 26.97 9.77 20.81
CA ALA A 88 25.87 9.53 19.87
C ALA A 88 25.83 10.55 18.72
N GLU A 89 26.33 11.77 18.94
CA GLU A 89 26.43 12.82 17.91
C GLU A 89 27.44 12.51 16.80
N ASP A 90 28.37 11.57 17.02
CA ASP A 90 29.36 11.11 16.03
C ASP A 90 28.83 9.95 15.17
N CYS A 91 27.64 9.43 15.45
CA CYS A 91 27.01 8.36 14.67
C CYS A 91 26.64 8.83 13.26
N LEU A 92 27.23 8.17 12.25
CA LEU A 92 26.92 8.44 10.84
C LEU A 92 25.60 7.79 10.38
N SER A 93 25.17 6.76 11.09
CA SER A 93 23.97 5.97 10.84
C SER A 93 23.72 5.05 12.03
N GLY A 94 22.46 4.71 12.30
CA GLY A 94 22.08 3.71 13.31
C GLY A 94 22.69 2.31 13.07
N PHE A 95 23.19 2.01 11.86
CA PHE A 95 23.88 0.74 11.55
C PHE A 95 25.33 0.68 12.02
N ASN A 96 25.94 1.82 12.37
CA ASN A 96 27.34 1.88 12.74
C ASN A 96 27.53 1.49 14.21
N PHE A 97 27.95 0.26 14.48
CA PHE A 97 28.26 -0.11 15.87
C PHE A 97 29.70 0.32 16.25
N PRO A 98 29.93 1.03 17.37
CA PRO A 98 31.26 1.37 17.87
C PRO A 98 32.18 0.15 18.04
N ASP A 99 33.42 0.22 17.55
CA ASP A 99 34.41 -0.87 17.73
C ASP A 99 35.03 -0.81 19.13
N ASP A 100 34.23 -1.14 20.15
CA ASP A 100 34.58 -1.06 21.56
C ASP A 100 34.19 -2.34 22.32
N GLU A 101 35.16 -2.95 23.02
CA GLU A 101 34.94 -4.22 23.73
C GLU A 101 33.90 -4.11 24.87
N GLU A 102 33.80 -2.96 25.54
CA GLU A 102 32.85 -2.76 26.65
C GLU A 102 31.43 -2.62 26.11
N LEU A 103 31.23 -1.83 25.05
CA LEU A 103 29.94 -1.66 24.38
C LEU A 103 29.44 -2.97 23.73
N ILE A 104 30.34 -3.70 23.05
CA ILE A 104 30.01 -5.02 22.47
C ILE A 104 29.60 -6.00 23.56
N GLN A 105 30.33 -6.02 24.69
CA GLN A 105 30.02 -6.92 25.81
C GLN A 105 28.67 -6.55 26.46
N ALA A 106 28.38 -5.25 26.63
CA ALA A 106 27.11 -4.79 27.17
C ALA A 106 25.93 -5.22 26.28
N GLU A 107 26.04 -5.02 24.97
CA GLU A 107 25.00 -5.43 24.01
C GLU A 107 24.81 -6.95 23.96
N PHE A 108 25.91 -7.71 24.03
CA PHE A 108 25.85 -9.16 24.14
C PHE A 108 25.11 -9.59 25.41
N GLU A 109 25.48 -9.04 26.57
CA GLU A 109 24.86 -9.39 27.86
C GLU A 109 23.38 -9.01 27.93
N LYS A 110 23.00 -7.86 27.35
CA LYS A 110 21.61 -7.39 27.21
C LYS A 110 20.71 -8.44 26.53
N ASN A 111 21.23 -9.13 25.51
CA ASN A 111 20.47 -10.11 24.73
C ASN A 111 20.52 -11.56 25.26
N ILE A 112 21.45 -11.90 26.17
CA ILE A 112 21.60 -13.27 26.72
C ILE A 112 20.29 -13.81 27.33
N PRO A 113 19.53 -13.06 28.16
CA PRO A 113 18.32 -13.58 28.77
C PRO A 113 17.33 -14.10 27.74
N PHE A 114 17.02 -13.30 26.72
CA PHE A 114 16.12 -13.67 25.63
C PHE A 114 16.65 -14.87 24.83
N ALA A 115 17.94 -14.87 24.45
CA ALA A 115 18.54 -16.01 23.74
C ALA A 115 18.43 -17.32 24.53
N LEU A 116 18.61 -17.27 25.86
CA LEU A 116 18.42 -18.43 26.75
C LEU A 116 16.95 -18.81 26.92
N SER A 117 16.03 -17.84 26.89
CA SER A 117 14.57 -18.00 26.87
C SER A 117 14.15 -18.89 25.69
N VAL A 118 14.55 -18.48 24.48
CA VAL A 118 14.30 -19.19 23.23
C VAL A 118 14.90 -20.60 23.27
N ALA A 119 16.18 -20.73 23.67
CA ALA A 119 16.85 -22.03 23.73
C ALA A 119 16.16 -23.02 24.69
N LYS A 120 15.71 -22.57 25.86
CA LYS A 120 14.99 -23.41 26.83
C LYS A 120 13.61 -23.84 26.34
N SER A 121 12.96 -22.98 25.56
CA SER A 121 11.60 -23.21 25.02
C SER A 121 11.56 -24.29 23.94
N THR A 122 12.70 -24.62 23.32
CA THR A 122 12.79 -25.68 22.29
C THR A 122 12.30 -27.07 22.73
N HIS A 123 12.20 -27.33 24.04
CA HIS A 123 11.70 -28.60 24.56
C HIS A 123 10.17 -28.72 24.59
N ASP A 124 9.47 -27.58 24.69
CA ASP A 124 8.01 -27.50 24.82
C ASP A 124 7.53 -26.14 24.27
N PRO A 125 7.59 -25.93 22.93
CA PRO A 125 7.43 -24.59 22.35
C PRO A 125 6.06 -23.94 22.61
N ASP A 126 5.00 -24.73 22.80
CA ASP A 126 3.65 -24.22 23.14
C ASP A 126 3.43 -23.97 24.64
N ASP A 127 4.43 -24.26 25.48
CA ASP A 127 4.54 -23.83 26.88
C ASP A 127 5.95 -23.23 27.10
N PRO A 128 6.25 -22.08 26.47
CA PRO A 128 7.60 -21.53 26.43
C PRO A 128 8.11 -21.10 27.82
N VAL A 129 9.43 -21.08 27.98
CA VAL A 129 10.10 -20.50 29.15
C VAL A 129 10.37 -19.04 28.85
N SER A 130 9.52 -18.14 29.32
CA SER A 130 9.69 -16.69 29.11
C SER A 130 10.63 -16.03 30.11
N VAL A 131 11.32 -14.98 29.65
CA VAL A 131 12.04 -14.01 30.48
C VAL A 131 11.21 -12.77 30.79
N VAL A 132 10.11 -12.57 30.07
CA VAL A 132 9.12 -11.52 30.33
C VAL A 132 8.33 -11.93 31.56
N GLU A 133 8.10 -10.99 32.49
CA GLU A 133 7.34 -11.24 33.71
C GLU A 133 6.08 -10.39 33.77
N ASP A 134 4.94 -11.02 34.07
CA ASP A 134 3.69 -10.35 34.44
C ASP A 134 3.54 -10.40 35.96
N GLU A 135 3.52 -9.24 36.61
CA GLU A 135 3.43 -9.09 38.07
C GLU A 135 4.46 -9.95 38.85
N GLY A 136 5.68 -10.09 38.31
CA GLY A 136 6.78 -10.84 38.91
C GLY A 136 6.69 -12.37 38.73
N THR A 137 5.87 -12.82 37.79
CA THR A 137 5.79 -14.23 37.37
C THR A 137 6.11 -14.34 35.88
N PRO A 138 6.90 -15.32 35.42
CA PRO A 138 7.15 -15.50 33.99
C PRO A 138 5.84 -15.58 33.20
N ARG A 139 5.74 -14.76 32.15
CA ARG A 139 4.63 -14.74 31.20
C ARG A 139 4.45 -16.12 30.59
N THR A 140 3.20 -16.53 30.39
CA THR A 140 2.87 -17.85 29.83
C THR A 140 1.98 -17.71 28.61
N ALA A 141 2.24 -18.51 27.57
CA ALA A 141 1.37 -18.61 26.41
C ALA A 141 -0.01 -19.15 26.80
N ALA A 142 -1.06 -18.38 26.52
CA ALA A 142 -2.45 -18.71 26.88
C ALA A 142 -2.89 -20.02 26.20
N ASP A 143 -3.60 -20.90 26.92
CA ASP A 143 -4.06 -22.17 26.32
C ASP A 143 -5.12 -21.95 25.23
N MET A 144 -5.91 -20.87 25.36
CA MET A 144 -6.98 -20.46 24.45
C MET A 144 -7.12 -18.94 24.47
N VAL A 145 -7.21 -18.33 23.28
CA VAL A 145 -7.53 -16.91 23.08
C VAL A 145 -8.84 -16.87 22.28
N SER A 146 -9.90 -16.36 22.92
CA SER A 146 -11.21 -16.21 22.25
C SER A 146 -11.13 -15.08 21.22
N ASP A 147 -11.95 -15.19 20.17
CA ASP A 147 -12.15 -14.13 19.16
C ASP A 147 -13.52 -13.46 19.38
N PRO A 148 -13.59 -12.35 20.16
CA PRO A 148 -14.85 -11.82 20.64
C PRO A 148 -15.42 -10.72 19.72
N PHE A 149 -16.74 -10.77 19.51
CA PHE A 149 -17.51 -9.67 18.92
C PHE A 149 -18.79 -9.38 19.73
N ALA A 150 -19.36 -8.20 19.52
CA ALA A 150 -20.51 -7.71 20.28
C ALA A 150 -21.86 -7.92 19.57
N VAL A 151 -21.86 -8.05 18.24
CA VAL A 151 -23.08 -8.15 17.43
C VAL A 151 -22.92 -9.28 16.41
N SER A 152 -24.02 -9.96 16.13
CA SER A 152 -24.14 -11.01 15.12
C SER A 152 -25.20 -10.62 14.09
N HIS A 153 -24.87 -10.63 12.80
CA HIS A 153 -25.82 -10.40 11.71
C HIS A 153 -26.45 -11.71 11.19
N GLY A 154 -26.35 -12.79 11.96
CA GLY A 154 -26.88 -14.10 11.57
C GLY A 154 -27.57 -14.85 12.70
N THR A 155 -28.62 -15.60 12.36
CA THR A 155 -29.27 -16.54 13.30
C THR A 155 -28.49 -17.86 13.47
N THR A 156 -27.45 -18.02 12.66
CA THR A 156 -26.45 -19.09 12.75
C THR A 156 -25.10 -18.40 12.71
N GLN A 157 -24.30 -18.51 13.76
CA GLN A 157 -23.14 -17.66 13.95
C GLN A 157 -21.85 -18.50 14.09
N PRO A 158 -20.88 -18.37 13.17
CA PRO A 158 -19.54 -18.89 13.40
C PRO A 158 -18.86 -18.15 14.56
N VAL A 159 -18.10 -18.88 15.37
CA VAL A 159 -17.27 -18.32 16.45
C VAL A 159 -15.92 -19.02 16.47
N ALA A 160 -14.86 -18.29 16.77
CA ALA A 160 -13.49 -18.79 16.74
C ALA A 160 -12.79 -18.74 18.10
N VAL A 161 -11.75 -19.56 18.22
CA VAL A 161 -10.77 -19.55 19.31
C VAL A 161 -9.41 -19.97 18.76
N THR A 162 -8.38 -19.19 19.01
CA THR A 162 -6.99 -19.61 18.82
C THR A 162 -6.59 -20.47 20.01
N ALA A 163 -6.18 -21.72 19.77
CA ALA A 163 -5.91 -22.67 20.84
C ALA A 163 -4.74 -23.60 20.53
N LYS A 164 -4.05 -24.08 21.58
CA LYS A 164 -2.98 -25.08 21.44
C LYS A 164 -3.52 -26.34 20.76
N LYS A 165 -2.88 -26.78 19.69
CA LYS A 165 -3.20 -28.04 18.99
C LYS A 165 -3.01 -29.27 19.90
N ALA A 166 -2.21 -29.15 20.95
CA ALA A 166 -2.01 -30.19 21.95
C ALA A 166 -3.27 -30.51 22.79
N LEU A 167 -4.19 -29.55 22.94
CA LEU A 167 -5.41 -29.74 23.73
C LEU A 167 -6.28 -30.87 23.17
N LYS A 168 -6.97 -31.58 24.09
CA LYS A 168 -7.93 -32.64 23.76
C LYS A 168 -9.35 -32.18 24.05
N ASP A 169 -10.31 -32.79 23.38
CA ASP A 169 -11.75 -32.57 23.60
C ASP A 169 -12.17 -31.08 23.50
N LEU A 170 -11.57 -30.34 22.57
CA LEU A 170 -11.92 -28.94 22.32
C LEU A 170 -13.39 -28.83 21.91
N THR A 171 -14.16 -28.07 22.67
CA THR A 171 -15.62 -28.00 22.56
C THR A 171 -16.08 -26.55 22.68
N LEU A 172 -16.96 -26.13 21.76
CA LEU A 172 -17.70 -24.88 21.85
C LEU A 172 -18.87 -25.06 22.82
N ASN A 173 -19.03 -24.12 23.74
CA ASN A 173 -20.15 -24.03 24.66
C ASN A 173 -20.85 -22.67 24.50
N TYR A 174 -22.18 -22.67 24.55
CA TYR A 174 -22.93 -21.42 24.47
C TYR A 174 -24.26 -21.46 25.23
N SER A 175 -24.79 -20.29 25.58
CA SER A 175 -26.11 -20.13 26.23
C SER A 175 -26.84 -18.95 25.62
N VAL A 176 -28.11 -19.15 25.27
CA VAL A 176 -28.99 -18.13 24.68
C VAL A 176 -29.93 -17.61 25.75
N ASN A 177 -29.95 -16.29 25.96
CA ASN A 177 -30.76 -15.57 26.95
C ASN A 177 -30.65 -16.14 28.37
N GLY A 178 -29.45 -16.59 28.76
CA GLY A 178 -29.21 -17.22 30.06
C GLY A 178 -29.85 -18.60 30.24
N GLY A 179 -30.31 -19.24 29.16
CA GLY A 179 -30.85 -20.59 29.14
C GLY A 179 -29.80 -21.69 29.38
N PRO A 180 -30.18 -22.97 29.24
CA PRO A 180 -29.27 -24.10 29.41
C PRO A 180 -28.06 -24.01 28.47
N THR A 181 -26.89 -24.43 28.97
CA THR A 181 -25.69 -24.58 28.13
C THR A 181 -25.93 -25.59 27.02
N LYS A 182 -25.70 -25.16 25.79
CA LYS A 182 -25.59 -25.97 24.58
C LYS A 182 -24.11 -26.19 24.27
N THR A 183 -23.80 -27.26 23.54
CA THR A 183 -22.44 -27.56 23.09
C THR A 183 -22.44 -27.86 21.61
N ALA A 184 -21.32 -27.57 20.95
CA ALA A 184 -21.07 -27.88 19.55
C ALA A 184 -19.60 -28.31 19.38
N THR A 185 -19.34 -29.10 18.34
CA THR A 185 -17.99 -29.49 17.96
C THR A 185 -17.24 -28.30 17.37
N THR A 186 -15.92 -28.29 17.53
CA THR A 186 -15.04 -27.37 16.81
C THR A 186 -14.26 -28.09 15.72
N ALA A 187 -13.81 -27.34 14.72
CA ALA A 187 -12.90 -27.80 13.67
C ALA A 187 -11.77 -26.79 13.49
N LEU A 188 -10.57 -27.30 13.17
CA LEU A 188 -9.45 -26.45 12.77
C LEU A 188 -9.81 -25.71 11.48
N TRP A 189 -9.72 -24.38 11.50
CA TRP A 189 -9.75 -23.56 10.30
C TRP A 189 -8.46 -23.80 9.50
N LYS A 190 -8.59 -23.93 8.18
CA LYS A 190 -7.50 -24.39 7.31
C LYS A 190 -6.75 -23.24 6.63
N GLY A 191 -7.04 -22.00 7.02
CA GLY A 191 -6.73 -20.82 6.25
C GLY A 191 -7.86 -20.47 5.27
N GLY A 192 -7.78 -19.23 4.79
CA GLY A 192 -8.58 -18.69 3.71
C GLY A 192 -7.88 -18.84 2.36
N GLU A 193 -8.22 -17.97 1.44
CA GLU A 193 -7.71 -18.00 0.06
C GLU A 193 -6.26 -17.52 -0.04
N ARG A 194 -5.79 -16.67 0.88
CA ARG A 194 -4.45 -16.07 0.82
C ARG A 194 -3.61 -16.25 2.07
N TYR A 195 -4.21 -16.32 3.25
CA TYR A 195 -3.48 -16.56 4.50
C TYR A 195 -4.25 -17.40 5.52
N GLY A 196 -3.54 -17.78 6.59
CA GLY A 196 -4.05 -18.57 7.72
C GLY A 196 -3.80 -20.08 7.61
N ASP A 197 -3.21 -20.54 6.50
CA ASP A 197 -2.81 -21.93 6.25
C ASP A 197 -1.35 -22.24 6.69
N THR A 198 -0.66 -21.22 7.21
CA THR A 198 0.71 -21.27 7.73
C THR A 198 0.78 -20.67 9.14
N HIS A 199 1.97 -20.69 9.75
CA HIS A 199 2.22 -20.09 11.08
C HIS A 199 1.26 -20.59 12.17
N HIS A 200 0.97 -21.89 12.12
CA HIS A 200 0.00 -22.55 12.98
C HIS A 200 0.52 -23.93 13.46
N ASP A 201 1.82 -24.13 13.61
CA ASP A 201 2.38 -25.45 13.92
C ASP A 201 1.98 -25.94 15.31
N TYR A 202 1.88 -25.03 16.27
CA TYR A 202 1.64 -25.33 17.68
C TYR A 202 0.23 -24.92 18.13
N TYR A 203 -0.26 -23.80 17.60
CA TYR A 203 -1.60 -23.30 17.77
C TYR A 203 -2.40 -23.43 16.49
N GLY A 204 -3.72 -23.37 16.59
CA GLY A 204 -4.59 -23.25 15.44
C GLY A 204 -5.82 -22.46 15.82
N GLU A 205 -6.42 -21.83 14.83
CA GLU A 205 -7.75 -21.28 14.98
C GLU A 205 -8.79 -22.39 14.84
N PHE A 206 -9.66 -22.54 15.85
CA PHE A 206 -10.72 -23.52 15.85
C PHE A 206 -12.08 -22.84 15.83
N ARG A 207 -12.91 -23.23 14.87
CA ARG A 207 -14.24 -22.66 14.68
C ARG A 207 -15.33 -23.62 15.09
N GLY A 208 -16.39 -23.08 15.65
CA GLY A 208 -17.65 -23.78 15.90
C GLY A 208 -18.83 -22.90 15.51
N THR A 209 -20.01 -23.49 15.39
CA THR A 209 -21.22 -22.76 14.96
C THR A 209 -22.25 -22.74 16.07
N VAL A 210 -22.65 -21.53 16.46
CA VAL A 210 -23.80 -21.31 17.33
C VAL A 210 -25.08 -21.36 16.49
N THR A 211 -26.06 -22.15 16.95
CA THR A 211 -27.35 -22.32 16.27
C THR A 211 -28.54 -22.17 17.22
N GLY A 212 -29.71 -21.88 16.63
CA GLY A 212 -30.97 -21.75 17.34
C GLY A 212 -31.04 -20.47 18.17
N THR A 213 -30.64 -19.36 17.55
CA THR A 213 -30.80 -17.98 18.00
C THR A 213 -31.79 -17.27 17.08
N ALA A 214 -32.33 -16.15 17.53
CA ALA A 214 -33.20 -15.26 16.78
C ALA A 214 -32.77 -13.80 17.00
N SER A 215 -33.28 -12.87 16.18
CA SER A 215 -33.07 -11.44 16.36
C SER A 215 -33.38 -11.00 17.80
N GLY A 216 -32.50 -10.17 18.36
CA GLY A 216 -32.55 -9.68 19.74
C GLY A 216 -32.06 -10.67 20.81
N ASP A 217 -31.69 -11.91 20.47
CA ASP A 217 -31.13 -12.85 21.44
C ASP A 217 -29.74 -12.41 21.92
N SER A 218 -29.50 -12.54 23.23
CA SER A 218 -28.17 -12.39 23.82
C SER A 218 -27.52 -13.76 24.00
N VAL A 219 -26.32 -13.94 23.45
CA VAL A 219 -25.64 -15.24 23.37
C VAL A 219 -24.28 -15.17 24.05
N LYS A 220 -24.12 -15.97 25.11
CA LYS A 220 -22.83 -16.15 25.79
C LYS A 220 -22.08 -17.34 25.20
N VAL A 221 -20.81 -17.15 24.85
CA VAL A 221 -19.94 -18.15 24.21
C VAL A 221 -18.68 -18.40 25.04
N TRP A 222 -18.19 -19.64 25.09
CA TRP A 222 -16.86 -19.99 25.60
C TRP A 222 -16.41 -21.36 25.09
N PHE A 223 -15.10 -21.59 25.09
CA PHE A 223 -14.49 -22.86 24.69
C PHE A 223 -13.93 -23.60 25.89
N THR A 224 -13.92 -24.93 25.82
CA THR A 224 -13.33 -25.82 26.84
C THR A 224 -12.49 -26.89 26.18
N GLY A 225 -11.41 -27.29 26.84
CA GLY A 225 -10.55 -28.39 26.40
C GLY A 225 -9.83 -29.04 27.57
N VAL A 226 -9.01 -30.05 27.30
CA VAL A 226 -8.22 -30.77 28.29
C VAL A 226 -6.75 -30.71 27.92
N LYS A 227 -5.96 -30.10 28.79
CA LYS A 227 -4.50 -30.06 28.68
C LYS A 227 -3.90 -31.36 29.23
N PRO A 228 -3.16 -32.14 28.42
CA PRO A 228 -2.59 -33.40 28.86
C PRO A 228 -1.79 -33.25 30.16
N GLY A 229 -2.12 -34.07 31.18
CA GLY A 229 -1.45 -34.04 32.48
C GLY A 229 -1.79 -32.85 33.39
N LYS A 230 -2.39 -31.76 32.88
CA LYS A 230 -2.74 -30.56 33.66
C LYS A 230 -4.26 -30.43 33.93
N GLY A 231 -5.12 -31.05 33.13
CA GLY A 231 -6.57 -31.12 33.37
C GLY A 231 -7.39 -30.17 32.48
N PRO A 232 -8.66 -29.87 32.84
CA PRO A 232 -9.53 -29.05 32.02
C PRO A 232 -9.10 -27.58 32.01
N VAL A 233 -9.20 -26.95 30.86
CA VAL A 233 -8.93 -25.53 30.61
C VAL A 233 -10.11 -24.91 29.87
N LYS A 234 -10.24 -23.58 29.95
CA LYS A 234 -11.38 -22.85 29.38
C LYS A 234 -10.92 -21.47 28.91
N SER A 235 -11.48 -21.01 27.79
CA SER A 235 -11.28 -19.65 27.28
C SER A 235 -12.09 -18.61 28.06
N GLU A 236 -11.66 -17.35 27.99
CA GLU A 236 -12.47 -16.23 28.47
C GLU A 236 -13.80 -16.16 27.71
N PRO A 237 -14.95 -16.10 28.41
CA PRO A 237 -16.25 -16.06 27.74
C PRO A 237 -16.53 -14.67 27.17
N PHE A 238 -17.17 -14.61 26.01
CA PHE A 238 -17.71 -13.37 25.46
C PHE A 238 -19.21 -13.46 25.23
N THR A 239 -19.85 -12.34 24.90
CA THR A 239 -21.29 -12.28 24.65
C THR A 239 -21.58 -11.33 23.51
N TYR A 240 -22.41 -11.78 22.57
CA TYR A 240 -22.91 -10.97 21.47
C TYR A 240 -24.44 -10.90 21.49
N THR A 241 -25.00 -9.94 20.76
CA THR A 241 -26.43 -9.81 20.51
C THR A 241 -26.71 -10.06 19.04
N VAL A 242 -27.76 -10.83 18.71
CA VAL A 242 -28.19 -10.99 17.31
C VAL A 242 -28.93 -9.72 16.88
N ALA A 243 -28.48 -9.10 15.79
CA ALA A 243 -29.07 -7.90 15.22
C ALA A 243 -30.52 -8.14 14.76
N ASP A 244 -31.29 -7.06 14.68
CA ASP A 244 -32.70 -7.09 14.29
C ASP A 244 -32.89 -6.97 12.76
N ASP A 245 -31.94 -6.33 12.08
CA ASP A 245 -31.84 -6.11 10.64
C ASP A 245 -30.84 -7.07 10.02
N ILE A 246 -31.31 -8.28 9.71
CA ILE A 246 -30.48 -9.35 9.17
C ILE A 246 -31.17 -10.03 7.98
N GLY A 247 -30.38 -10.49 7.03
CA GLY A 247 -30.80 -11.35 5.93
C GLY A 247 -30.81 -10.69 4.55
N GLY A 248 -30.16 -9.54 4.39
CA GLY A 248 -29.78 -9.03 3.07
C GLY A 248 -28.75 -9.93 2.37
N ASP A 249 -28.71 -9.84 1.03
CA ASP A 249 -27.69 -10.52 0.21
C ASP A 249 -26.36 -9.77 0.28
N VAL A 250 -26.43 -8.44 0.33
CA VAL A 250 -25.28 -7.51 0.33
C VAL A 250 -25.31 -6.62 1.56
N LEU A 251 -24.17 -6.40 2.21
CA LEU A 251 -24.04 -5.41 3.27
C LEU A 251 -23.49 -4.09 2.72
N ILE A 252 -24.19 -2.99 2.96
CA ILE A 252 -23.60 -1.66 2.77
C ILE A 252 -22.79 -1.35 4.02
N LEU A 253 -21.47 -1.48 3.90
CA LEU A 253 -20.51 -1.00 4.89
C LEU A 253 -20.32 0.50 4.67
N ALA A 254 -21.20 1.28 5.30
CA ALA A 254 -21.18 2.73 5.25
C ALA A 254 -20.10 3.25 6.20
N ALA A 255 -18.90 3.41 5.65
CA ALA A 255 -17.70 3.83 6.36
C ALA A 255 -17.48 5.34 6.32
N GLU A 256 -18.52 6.11 6.00
CA GLU A 256 -18.54 7.56 6.15
C GLU A 256 -18.29 7.97 7.63
N ASP A 257 -17.08 8.45 7.91
CA ASP A 257 -16.59 9.05 9.15
C ASP A 257 -17.19 10.46 9.38
N VAL A 258 -18.51 10.54 9.38
CA VAL A 258 -19.28 11.77 9.52
C VAL A 258 -19.09 12.49 10.86
N THR A 259 -18.68 11.76 11.91
CA THR A 259 -18.30 12.35 13.21
C THR A 259 -16.81 12.72 13.30
N GLY A 260 -16.02 12.35 12.29
CA GLY A 260 -14.61 12.66 12.15
C GLY A 260 -14.33 14.09 11.70
N VAL A 261 -13.07 14.33 11.34
CA VAL A 261 -12.56 15.67 10.98
C VAL A 261 -11.90 15.73 9.60
N SER A 262 -12.12 14.74 8.73
CA SER A 262 -11.42 14.66 7.44
C SER A 262 -12.30 14.15 6.28
N PRO A 263 -13.31 14.95 5.86
CA PRO A 263 -13.65 16.30 6.33
C PRO A 263 -14.69 16.30 7.47
N VAL A 264 -14.95 17.47 8.06
CA VAL A 264 -16.09 17.63 8.99
C VAL A 264 -17.38 17.68 8.18
N GLN A 265 -18.26 16.71 8.40
CA GLN A 265 -19.46 16.53 7.56
C GLN A 265 -20.75 17.08 8.19
N GLY A 266 -20.80 17.20 9.52
CA GLY A 266 -21.90 17.87 10.23
C GLY A 266 -23.21 17.06 10.33
N VAL A 267 -23.16 15.76 10.05
CA VAL A 267 -24.26 14.80 10.23
C VAL A 267 -23.84 13.73 11.25
N ALA A 268 -24.77 12.84 11.61
CA ALA A 268 -24.56 11.82 12.65
C ALA A 268 -24.71 10.38 12.16
N SER A 269 -24.96 10.20 10.86
CA SER A 269 -25.05 8.94 10.13
C SER A 269 -24.56 9.17 8.71
N ALA A 270 -24.20 8.09 8.02
CA ALA A 270 -23.86 8.07 6.60
C ALA A 270 -24.91 8.81 5.76
N LYS A 271 -24.44 9.50 4.71
CA LYS A 271 -25.28 10.29 3.80
C LYS A 271 -25.72 9.51 2.57
N TYR A 272 -24.92 8.54 2.11
CA TYR A 272 -25.06 7.94 0.78
C TYR A 272 -25.51 6.47 0.81
N ALA A 273 -25.63 5.87 1.99
CA ALA A 273 -26.09 4.48 2.15
C ALA A 273 -27.45 4.21 1.47
N ASP A 274 -28.38 5.19 1.48
CA ASP A 274 -29.70 5.05 0.86
C ASP A 274 -29.61 4.95 -0.68
N GLU A 275 -28.67 5.67 -1.30
CA GLU A 275 -28.41 5.63 -2.74
C GLU A 275 -27.85 4.27 -3.17
N TYR A 276 -26.94 3.69 -2.38
CA TYR A 276 -26.42 2.34 -2.62
C TYR A 276 -27.50 1.27 -2.42
N ALA A 277 -28.34 1.40 -1.38
CA ALA A 277 -29.46 0.48 -1.16
C ALA A 277 -30.48 0.52 -2.32
N ALA A 278 -30.75 1.71 -2.86
CA ALA A 278 -31.61 1.88 -4.02
C ALA A 278 -31.01 1.23 -5.29
N ALA A 279 -29.70 1.38 -5.50
CA ALA A 279 -29.00 0.79 -6.64
C ALA A 279 -28.94 -0.74 -6.56
N LEU A 280 -28.64 -1.30 -5.37
CA LEU A 280 -28.69 -2.75 -5.12
C LEU A 280 -30.10 -3.32 -5.35
N THR A 281 -31.13 -2.63 -4.84
CA THR A 281 -32.53 -3.00 -5.08
C THR A 281 -32.86 -2.99 -6.57
N ALA A 282 -32.36 -2.02 -7.33
CA ALA A 282 -32.56 -1.93 -8.78
C ALA A 282 -31.83 -3.06 -9.54
N ALA A 283 -30.67 -3.47 -9.05
CA ALA A 283 -29.91 -4.63 -9.54
C ALA A 283 -30.51 -5.99 -9.13
N GLY A 284 -31.47 -6.00 -8.19
CA GLY A 284 -32.19 -7.19 -7.76
C GLY A 284 -31.68 -7.84 -6.47
N TYR A 285 -30.78 -7.16 -5.75
CA TYR A 285 -30.21 -7.60 -4.48
C TYR A 285 -30.89 -6.93 -3.30
N SER A 286 -31.10 -7.68 -2.22
CA SER A 286 -31.51 -7.13 -0.93
C SER A 286 -30.29 -6.69 -0.13
N SER A 287 -30.45 -5.67 0.72
CA SER A 287 -29.32 -5.11 1.47
C SER A 287 -29.66 -4.76 2.91
N ASP A 288 -28.68 -4.94 3.79
CA ASP A 288 -28.64 -4.35 5.13
C ASP A 288 -27.58 -3.24 5.17
N VAL A 289 -27.59 -2.39 6.21
CA VAL A 289 -26.63 -1.29 6.37
C VAL A 289 -25.89 -1.43 7.69
N TYR A 290 -24.55 -1.42 7.64
CA TYR A 290 -23.71 -1.20 8.82
C TYR A 290 -23.10 0.19 8.71
N ASP A 291 -23.73 1.16 9.37
CA ASP A 291 -23.20 2.52 9.53
C ASP A 291 -22.16 2.52 10.66
N VAL A 292 -20.90 2.75 10.31
CA VAL A 292 -19.76 2.66 11.24
C VAL A 292 -19.88 3.67 12.37
N ASP A 293 -20.37 4.88 12.08
CA ASP A 293 -20.51 5.96 13.06
C ASP A 293 -21.69 5.71 14.02
N VAL A 294 -22.82 5.24 13.51
CA VAL A 294 -23.98 4.83 14.32
C VAL A 294 -23.61 3.65 15.23
N ASN A 295 -22.72 2.78 14.79
CA ASN A 295 -22.16 1.68 15.58
C ASN A 295 -21.00 2.12 16.51
N GLY A 296 -20.84 3.42 16.73
CA GLY A 296 -19.89 3.97 17.69
C GLY A 296 -18.46 3.97 17.18
N ARG A 297 -18.26 4.26 15.90
CA ARG A 297 -16.95 4.30 15.22
C ARG A 297 -16.21 2.97 15.35
N ARG A 298 -16.90 1.87 15.03
CA ARG A 298 -16.35 0.52 15.18
C ARG A 298 -16.48 -0.26 13.88
N ALA A 299 -15.34 -0.74 13.38
CA ALA A 299 -15.32 -1.67 12.26
C ALA A 299 -16.17 -2.92 12.57
N PRO A 300 -16.99 -3.41 11.61
CA PRO A 300 -17.77 -4.63 11.79
C PRO A 300 -16.81 -5.82 11.91
N HIS A 301 -17.10 -6.80 12.75
CA HIS A 301 -16.25 -8.00 12.84
C HIS A 301 -16.49 -8.93 11.64
N HIS A 302 -15.45 -9.51 11.05
CA HIS A 302 -15.58 -10.39 9.87
C HIS A 302 -16.51 -11.60 10.14
N LEU A 303 -16.27 -12.39 11.20
CA LEU A 303 -17.22 -13.45 11.60
C LEU A 303 -18.56 -12.93 12.10
N GLY A 304 -18.57 -11.92 12.98
CA GLY A 304 -19.80 -11.44 13.61
C GLY A 304 -20.79 -10.83 12.61
N VAL A 305 -20.30 -10.12 11.61
CA VAL A 305 -21.10 -9.28 10.71
C VAL A 305 -20.89 -9.68 9.25
N LEU A 306 -19.68 -9.53 8.73
CA LEU A 306 -19.42 -9.59 7.28
C LEU A 306 -19.69 -10.98 6.67
N SER A 307 -19.33 -12.06 7.39
CA SER A 307 -19.48 -13.45 6.93
C SER A 307 -20.92 -13.92 6.71
N HIS A 308 -21.92 -13.09 7.00
CA HIS A 308 -23.34 -13.36 6.74
C HIS A 308 -23.83 -12.83 5.38
N TYR A 309 -22.96 -12.16 4.62
CA TYR A 309 -23.30 -11.52 3.35
C TYR A 309 -22.41 -12.06 2.22
N ASP A 310 -23.00 -12.21 1.04
CA ASP A 310 -22.29 -12.73 -0.14
C ASP A 310 -21.36 -11.66 -0.74
N ALA A 311 -21.72 -10.38 -0.60
CA ALA A 311 -20.88 -9.24 -0.94
C ALA A 311 -21.06 -8.06 0.04
N ILE A 312 -20.12 -7.12 -0.01
CA ILE A 312 -20.24 -5.81 0.63
C ILE A 312 -20.09 -4.67 -0.38
N VAL A 313 -20.74 -3.55 -0.08
CA VAL A 313 -20.39 -2.24 -0.65
C VAL A 313 -19.70 -1.44 0.45
N TRP A 314 -18.38 -1.34 0.39
CA TRP A 314 -17.60 -0.49 1.27
C TRP A 314 -17.51 0.91 0.66
N GLU A 315 -18.36 1.80 1.16
CA GLU A 315 -18.44 3.18 0.71
C GLU A 315 -17.90 4.14 1.77
N SER A 316 -17.05 5.09 1.36
CA SER A 316 -16.43 6.09 2.24
C SER A 316 -16.93 7.52 1.99
N GLY A 317 -17.87 7.70 1.06
CA GLY A 317 -18.44 8.99 0.68
C GLY A 317 -17.41 10.13 0.52
N ASP A 318 -17.51 11.11 1.44
CA ASP A 318 -16.69 12.32 1.43
C ASP A 318 -15.33 12.20 2.12
N ASP A 319 -15.06 11.08 2.79
CA ASP A 319 -13.86 10.97 3.63
C ASP A 319 -12.60 10.88 2.80
N ILE A 320 -11.63 11.72 3.16
CA ILE A 320 -10.24 11.58 2.72
C ILE A 320 -9.57 10.43 3.46
N ILE A 321 -9.81 10.36 4.77
CA ILE A 321 -9.31 9.32 5.66
C ILE A 321 -10.10 9.39 6.97
N THR A 322 -10.36 8.26 7.61
CA THR A 322 -10.94 8.27 8.95
C THR A 322 -10.00 8.96 9.93
N ARG A 323 -10.45 10.03 10.59
CA ARG A 323 -9.63 10.81 11.51
C ARG A 323 -10.42 11.33 12.69
N ALA A 324 -9.95 11.01 13.90
CA ALA A 324 -10.59 11.38 15.15
C ALA A 324 -10.38 12.86 15.48
N ALA A 325 -11.31 13.42 16.26
CA ALA A 325 -11.23 14.80 16.71
C ALA A 325 -9.95 15.08 17.52
N GLY A 326 -9.22 16.13 17.13
CA GLY A 326 -7.97 16.55 17.79
C GLY A 326 -6.70 16.05 17.11
N GLN A 327 -6.79 15.11 16.16
CA GLN A 327 -5.64 14.71 15.37
C GLN A 327 -5.33 15.74 14.25
N PRO A 328 -4.05 16.04 13.96
CA PRO A 328 -3.64 16.95 12.89
C PRO A 328 -3.68 16.32 11.48
N GLY A 329 -3.39 17.12 10.44
CA GLY A 329 -3.13 16.58 9.10
C GLY A 329 -1.99 15.54 9.09
N GLY A 330 -2.06 14.56 8.19
CA GLY A 330 -1.08 13.45 8.11
C GLY A 330 -1.29 12.34 9.16
N THR A 331 -2.45 12.31 9.84
CA THR A 331 -2.80 11.23 10.78
C THR A 331 -4.08 10.54 10.37
N ALA A 332 -4.24 9.30 10.83
CA ALA A 332 -5.47 8.53 10.75
C ALA A 332 -5.87 8.06 12.16
N ALA A 333 -7.17 7.85 12.37
CA ALA A 333 -7.64 7.11 13.54
C ALA A 333 -7.33 5.62 13.35
N LYS A 334 -7.11 4.87 14.43
CA LYS A 334 -6.94 3.40 14.36
C LYS A 334 -8.07 2.70 13.60
N LEU A 335 -9.26 3.28 13.61
CA LEU A 335 -10.43 2.79 12.86
C LEU A 335 -10.15 2.62 11.35
N ALA A 336 -9.28 3.43 10.74
CA ALA A 336 -8.90 3.25 9.33
C ALA A 336 -8.28 1.86 9.10
N GLN A 337 -7.30 1.49 9.94
CA GLN A 337 -6.69 0.17 9.92
C GLN A 337 -7.70 -0.93 10.27
N ASP A 338 -8.54 -0.73 11.28
CA ASP A 338 -9.50 -1.75 11.72
C ASP A 338 -10.54 -2.11 10.64
N LEU A 339 -10.97 -1.12 9.85
CA LEU A 339 -11.87 -1.33 8.70
C LEU A 339 -11.18 -2.15 7.60
N GLU A 340 -9.93 -1.82 7.30
CA GLU A 340 -9.13 -2.56 6.34
C GLU A 340 -8.93 -4.02 6.75
N LEU A 341 -8.49 -4.25 8.00
CA LEU A 341 -8.21 -5.60 8.49
C LEU A 341 -9.45 -6.50 8.50
N THR A 342 -10.60 -5.97 8.90
CA THR A 342 -11.83 -6.79 8.92
C THR A 342 -12.35 -7.11 7.52
N VAL A 343 -12.24 -6.16 6.58
CA VAL A 343 -12.61 -6.43 5.19
C VAL A 343 -11.62 -7.41 4.57
N ARG A 344 -10.34 -7.31 4.90
CA ARG A 344 -9.31 -8.27 4.48
C ARG A 344 -9.59 -9.69 4.97
N ASP A 345 -9.94 -9.86 6.25
CA ASP A 345 -10.37 -11.16 6.78
C ASP A 345 -11.59 -11.71 6.04
N TYR A 346 -12.57 -10.84 5.75
CA TYR A 346 -13.78 -11.22 5.00
C TYR A 346 -13.46 -11.68 3.57
N LEU A 347 -12.64 -10.92 2.84
CA LEU A 347 -12.19 -11.29 1.49
C LEU A 347 -11.37 -12.59 1.52
N ASN A 348 -10.50 -12.78 2.53
CA ASN A 348 -9.74 -14.02 2.68
C ASN A 348 -10.63 -15.26 2.85
N GLU A 349 -11.86 -15.08 3.33
CA GLU A 349 -12.84 -16.16 3.47
C GLU A 349 -13.76 -16.33 2.26
N GLY A 350 -13.43 -15.70 1.12
CA GLY A 350 -14.20 -15.75 -0.13
C GLY A 350 -15.33 -14.73 -0.20
N GLY A 351 -15.33 -13.75 0.71
CA GLY A 351 -16.21 -12.58 0.64
C GLY A 351 -15.89 -11.70 -0.56
N LYS A 352 -16.86 -10.89 -0.99
CA LYS A 352 -16.75 -10.04 -2.19
C LYS A 352 -16.95 -8.57 -1.86
N ALA A 353 -16.23 -7.64 -2.48
CA ALA A 353 -16.36 -6.21 -2.14
C ALA A 353 -16.36 -5.27 -3.35
N LEU A 354 -17.36 -4.39 -3.41
CA LEU A 354 -17.26 -3.11 -4.13
C LEU A 354 -16.70 -2.07 -3.14
N VAL A 355 -15.50 -1.55 -3.42
CA VAL A 355 -14.83 -0.53 -2.62
C VAL A 355 -14.85 0.80 -3.39
N THR A 356 -15.54 1.81 -2.85
CA THR A 356 -15.89 3.04 -3.56
C THR A 356 -15.89 4.27 -2.66
N GLY A 357 -15.68 5.44 -3.25
CA GLY A 357 -15.64 6.74 -2.58
C GLY A 357 -14.58 7.64 -3.22
N GLN A 358 -14.76 8.95 -3.18
CA GLN A 358 -13.90 9.85 -3.97
C GLN A 358 -12.41 9.83 -3.55
N TYR A 359 -12.12 9.43 -2.31
CA TYR A 359 -10.77 9.27 -1.75
C TYR A 359 -10.56 7.89 -1.10
N ASN A 360 -11.36 6.89 -1.46
CA ASN A 360 -11.23 5.57 -0.82
C ASN A 360 -9.79 5.04 -1.02
N GLN A 361 -9.19 4.52 0.06
CA GLN A 361 -7.78 4.10 0.14
C GLN A 361 -6.72 5.17 -0.17
N PHE A 362 -7.06 6.48 -0.15
CA PHE A 362 -6.10 7.56 -0.40
C PHE A 362 -4.95 7.57 0.63
N GLY A 363 -5.24 7.29 1.90
CA GLY A 363 -4.24 7.26 2.95
C GLY A 363 -3.16 6.20 2.72
N GLN A 364 -3.57 5.00 2.30
CA GLN A 364 -2.71 3.88 1.92
C GLN A 364 -1.96 4.16 0.60
N GLY A 365 -2.66 4.70 -0.40
CA GLY A 365 -2.12 4.95 -1.73
C GLY A 365 -1.05 6.06 -1.80
N THR A 366 -0.99 6.96 -0.81
CA THR A 366 -0.01 8.06 -0.75
C THR A 366 1.27 7.71 0.02
N GLY A 367 1.48 6.43 0.36
CA GLY A 367 2.65 5.95 1.10
C GLY A 367 2.60 6.28 2.59
N PRO A 368 3.74 6.34 3.31
CA PRO A 368 3.77 6.50 4.78
C PRO A 368 3.51 7.95 5.23
N ALA A 369 2.62 8.65 4.52
CA ALA A 369 2.18 10.02 4.78
C ALA A 369 1.16 10.10 5.92
N TYR A 370 0.39 9.03 6.12
CA TYR A 370 -0.61 8.92 7.18
C TYR A 370 -0.15 7.90 8.22
N PHE A 371 -0.29 8.26 9.51
CA PHE A 371 0.07 7.38 10.61
C PHE A 371 -1.03 7.30 11.68
N TYR A 372 -1.13 6.15 12.33
CA TYR A 372 -2.14 5.82 13.35
C TYR A 372 -1.47 5.23 14.60
N SER A 373 -2.23 5.16 15.71
CA SER A 373 -1.77 4.51 16.95
C SER A 373 -2.29 3.07 16.99
N PRO A 374 -1.43 2.04 17.02
CA PRO A 374 -1.86 0.64 17.08
C PRO A 374 -2.56 0.31 18.41
N THR A 375 -2.28 1.08 19.46
CA THR A 375 -2.84 0.89 20.81
C THR A 375 -3.89 1.95 21.19
N ALA A 376 -4.44 2.69 20.21
CA ALA A 376 -5.40 3.75 20.46
C ALA A 376 -6.59 3.30 21.35
N PRO A 377 -7.07 4.14 22.28
CA PRO A 377 -6.64 5.53 22.57
C PRO A 377 -5.44 5.66 23.56
N PRO A 378 -4.66 6.76 23.50
CA PRO A 378 -4.88 7.95 22.69
C PRO A 378 -4.44 7.79 21.23
N GLU A 379 -5.04 8.62 20.38
CA GLU A 379 -4.70 8.71 18.96
C GLU A 379 -3.39 9.47 18.74
N CYS A 380 -2.74 9.20 17.60
CA CYS A 380 -1.49 9.86 17.22
C CYS A 380 -1.66 11.36 16.94
N THR A 381 -0.67 12.14 17.37
CA THR A 381 -0.59 13.58 17.12
C THR A 381 0.73 14.02 16.49
N VAL A 382 1.75 13.15 16.49
CA VAL A 382 3.06 13.37 15.90
C VAL A 382 3.56 12.06 15.30
N ARG A 383 4.36 12.14 14.23
CA ARG A 383 4.97 10.97 13.60
C ARG A 383 6.18 10.51 14.41
N ALA A 384 5.94 9.68 15.41
CA ALA A 384 6.96 9.08 16.26
C ALA A 384 6.42 7.76 16.83
N ASN A 385 7.29 6.78 17.10
CA ASN A 385 6.93 5.54 17.79
C ASN A 385 6.07 5.87 19.04
N PRO A 386 4.93 5.17 19.26
CA PRO A 386 4.45 3.95 18.59
C PRO A 386 3.51 4.20 17.40
N CYS A 387 3.52 5.39 16.81
CA CYS A 387 2.68 5.67 15.65
C CYS A 387 3.22 5.02 14.39
N LEU A 388 2.41 4.16 13.77
CA LEU A 388 2.75 3.38 12.58
C LEU A 388 2.15 4.00 11.32
N PRO A 389 2.83 3.94 10.17
CA PRO A 389 2.25 4.33 8.89
C PRO A 389 1.07 3.42 8.50
N LEU A 390 0.13 3.97 7.72
CA LEU A 390 -0.78 3.14 6.92
C LEU A 390 -0.01 2.62 5.71
N GLU A 391 -0.12 1.32 5.47
CA GLU A 391 0.61 0.61 4.43
C GLU A 391 -0.30 0.29 3.25
N ASN A 392 0.28 -0.02 2.09
CA ASN A 392 -0.47 -0.19 0.84
C ASN A 392 -0.68 -1.66 0.45
N ASP A 393 -0.31 -2.63 1.30
CA ASP A 393 -0.43 -4.06 1.01
C ASP A 393 -1.88 -4.50 0.76
N PHE A 394 -2.86 -3.90 1.46
CA PHE A 394 -4.28 -4.14 1.16
C PHE A 394 -4.66 -3.68 -0.25
N LEU A 395 -4.29 -2.45 -0.61
CA LEU A 395 -4.53 -1.87 -1.94
C LEU A 395 -3.89 -2.74 -3.05
N GLN A 396 -2.61 -3.08 -2.87
CA GLN A 396 -1.82 -3.82 -3.85
C GLN A 396 -2.30 -5.26 -3.97
N TYR A 397 -2.42 -5.97 -2.86
CA TYR A 397 -2.66 -7.41 -2.92
C TYR A 397 -4.15 -7.72 -3.05
N TRP A 398 -5.06 -6.97 -2.44
CA TRP A 398 -6.51 -7.29 -2.38
C TRP A 398 -7.38 -6.51 -3.34
N LEU A 399 -7.07 -5.24 -3.59
CA LEU A 399 -7.88 -4.41 -4.48
C LEU A 399 -7.38 -4.41 -5.93
N GLY A 400 -6.24 -5.05 -6.18
CA GLY A 400 -5.68 -5.19 -7.53
C GLY A 400 -5.05 -3.90 -8.06
N ALA A 401 -4.78 -2.91 -7.20
CA ALA A 401 -4.19 -1.62 -7.55
C ALA A 401 -2.78 -1.49 -6.95
N TYR A 402 -1.73 -1.71 -7.76
CA TYR A 402 -0.35 -1.62 -7.28
C TYR A 402 0.07 -0.20 -6.92
N ASN A 403 -0.38 0.77 -7.72
CA ASN A 403 -0.17 2.19 -7.52
C ASN A 403 -1.48 2.95 -7.57
N TYR A 404 -1.57 3.96 -6.71
CA TYR A 404 -2.65 4.93 -6.67
C TYR A 404 -2.12 6.29 -7.16
N VAL A 405 -2.55 6.70 -8.35
CA VAL A 405 -2.17 7.99 -8.93
C VAL A 405 -3.27 9.00 -8.60
N SER A 406 -3.00 9.81 -7.57
CA SER A 406 -3.88 10.90 -7.13
C SER A 406 -4.20 11.85 -8.27
N ASP A 407 -5.46 12.24 -8.37
CA ASP A 407 -6.02 13.12 -9.41
C ASP A 407 -5.80 12.63 -10.86
N GLY A 408 -5.50 11.35 -11.06
CA GLY A 408 -5.27 10.80 -12.40
C GLY A 408 -6.48 10.92 -13.34
N GLY A 409 -7.69 10.98 -12.81
CA GLY A 409 -8.93 11.21 -13.55
C GLY A 409 -9.40 12.66 -13.59
N THR A 410 -8.62 13.62 -13.06
CA THR A 410 -9.02 15.02 -12.94
C THR A 410 -8.49 15.82 -14.12
N ASP A 411 -9.34 16.60 -14.79
CA ASP A 411 -8.93 17.50 -15.86
C ASP A 411 -8.11 18.68 -15.27
N PRO A 412 -6.80 18.77 -15.56
CA PRO A 412 -5.96 19.83 -14.99
C PRO A 412 -6.36 21.24 -15.43
N ALA A 413 -7.10 21.38 -16.54
CA ALA A 413 -7.57 22.67 -17.03
C ALA A 413 -8.83 23.17 -16.30
N THR A 414 -9.67 22.26 -15.81
CA THR A 414 -10.97 22.63 -15.22
C THR A 414 -11.13 22.23 -13.75
N GLY A 415 -10.33 21.28 -13.27
CA GLY A 415 -10.46 20.67 -11.95
C GLY A 415 -11.67 19.73 -11.81
N ASN A 416 -12.35 19.41 -12.91
CA ASN A 416 -13.47 18.46 -12.90
C ASN A 416 -12.99 17.06 -13.27
N PRO A 417 -13.65 16.00 -12.79
CA PRO A 417 -13.37 14.64 -13.24
C PRO A 417 -13.67 14.47 -14.74
N PHE A 418 -12.83 13.70 -15.43
CA PHE A 418 -13.16 13.15 -16.74
C PHE A 418 -14.32 12.15 -16.62
N PRO A 419 -15.10 11.89 -17.70
CA PRO A 419 -16.05 10.78 -17.71
C PRO A 419 -15.33 9.43 -17.55
N VAL A 420 -16.10 8.41 -17.19
CA VAL A 420 -15.63 7.01 -17.15
C VAL A 420 -16.35 6.16 -18.17
N GLU A 421 -15.66 5.19 -18.73
CA GLU A 421 -16.20 4.22 -19.68
C GLU A 421 -15.77 2.81 -19.26
N GLY A 422 -16.62 1.82 -19.50
CA GLY A 422 -16.27 0.41 -19.31
C GLY A 422 -16.08 -0.28 -20.66
N ASP A 423 -15.00 -1.02 -20.80
CA ASP A 423 -14.54 -1.58 -22.09
C ASP A 423 -14.40 -3.11 -22.08
N ALA A 424 -14.58 -3.73 -20.92
CA ALA A 424 -14.43 -5.16 -20.72
C ALA A 424 -15.31 -5.72 -19.59
N GLY A 425 -15.46 -7.05 -19.58
CA GLY A 425 -16.14 -7.79 -18.52
C GLY A 425 -17.62 -7.36 -18.34
N ALA A 426 -18.08 -7.34 -17.09
CA ALA A 426 -19.43 -6.89 -16.74
C ALA A 426 -19.64 -5.39 -16.99
N PHE A 427 -18.57 -4.62 -17.17
CA PHE A 427 -18.61 -3.18 -17.39
C PHE A 427 -18.64 -2.78 -18.87
N ASP A 428 -18.49 -3.73 -19.81
CA ASP A 428 -18.46 -3.45 -21.25
C ASP A 428 -19.68 -2.62 -21.70
N GLY A 429 -19.41 -1.42 -22.22
CA GLY A 429 -20.41 -0.48 -22.71
C GLY A 429 -20.97 0.48 -21.66
N PHE A 430 -20.54 0.40 -20.40
CA PHE A 430 -20.87 1.39 -19.38
C PHE A 430 -20.30 2.76 -19.76
N ALA A 431 -21.05 3.83 -19.48
CA ALA A 431 -20.57 5.19 -19.61
C ALA A 431 -21.15 6.08 -18.51
N GLY A 432 -20.27 6.74 -17.76
CA GLY A 432 -20.61 7.56 -16.61
C GLY A 432 -20.03 8.97 -16.71
N THR A 433 -20.82 9.96 -16.28
CA THR A 433 -20.32 11.30 -15.97
C THR A 433 -20.49 11.57 -14.48
N PHE A 434 -19.80 12.58 -13.97
CA PHE A 434 -19.83 12.93 -12.54
C PHE A 434 -20.43 14.29 -12.29
N ASN A 435 -20.92 14.47 -11.06
CA ASN A 435 -21.52 15.68 -10.54
C ASN A 435 -22.77 16.13 -11.34
N GLY A 436 -23.52 17.07 -10.79
CA GLY A 436 -24.81 17.53 -11.26
C GLY A 436 -25.92 16.48 -11.14
N GLY A 437 -27.09 16.82 -11.69
CA GLY A 437 -28.23 15.90 -11.78
C GLY A 437 -28.71 15.38 -10.42
N ASP A 438 -28.70 14.05 -10.28
CA ASP A 438 -29.08 13.32 -9.06
C ASP A 438 -27.84 12.78 -8.30
N SER A 439 -26.63 13.23 -8.65
CA SER A 439 -25.41 12.85 -7.92
C SER A 439 -25.36 13.48 -6.52
N ALA A 440 -24.43 12.98 -5.70
CA ALA A 440 -24.08 13.61 -4.44
C ALA A 440 -23.37 14.98 -4.59
N ASP A 441 -23.01 15.39 -5.82
CA ASP A 441 -22.21 16.61 -6.09
C ASP A 441 -20.90 16.65 -5.29
N ASN A 442 -20.34 15.48 -5.00
CA ASN A 442 -19.20 15.31 -4.10
C ASN A 442 -17.94 14.79 -4.80
N GLN A 443 -17.92 14.58 -6.11
CA GLN A 443 -16.72 14.07 -6.79
C GLN A 443 -15.68 15.20 -6.97
N GLY A 444 -14.91 15.46 -5.91
CA GLY A 444 -13.88 16.52 -5.86
C GLY A 444 -12.45 16.04 -6.07
N HIS A 445 -12.22 14.74 -6.03
CA HIS A 445 -10.94 14.07 -6.26
C HIS A 445 -11.15 12.85 -7.15
N THR A 446 -10.12 12.37 -7.83
CA THR A 446 -10.16 11.13 -8.59
C THR A 446 -8.86 10.37 -8.42
N ALA A 447 -8.82 9.09 -8.76
CA ALA A 447 -7.60 8.32 -8.82
C ALA A 447 -7.53 7.50 -10.09
N SER A 448 -6.30 7.32 -10.54
CA SER A 448 -5.95 6.32 -11.54
C SER A 448 -5.24 5.17 -10.87
N LEU A 449 -5.65 3.97 -11.20
CA LEU A 449 -5.24 2.75 -10.54
C LEU A 449 -4.44 1.91 -11.54
N LEU A 450 -3.19 1.59 -11.19
CA LEU A 450 -2.38 0.70 -12.01
C LEU A 450 -2.53 -0.73 -11.52
N THR A 451 -2.79 -1.67 -12.41
CA THR A 451 -3.10 -3.05 -12.00
C THR A 451 -1.90 -3.72 -11.31
N THR A 452 -2.17 -4.48 -10.24
CA THR A 452 -1.18 -5.37 -9.63
C THR A 452 -0.54 -6.32 -10.63
N SER A 453 -1.30 -6.83 -11.59
CA SER A 453 -0.81 -7.71 -12.66
C SER A 453 0.22 -7.06 -13.59
N SER A 454 0.27 -5.72 -13.66
CA SER A 454 1.31 -5.00 -14.39
C SER A 454 2.69 -5.10 -13.72
N PHE A 455 2.74 -5.32 -12.40
CA PHE A 455 3.97 -5.39 -11.61
C PHE A 455 4.28 -6.81 -11.13
N LEU A 456 3.24 -7.60 -10.89
CA LEU A 456 3.29 -9.00 -10.47
C LEU A 456 2.55 -9.84 -11.52
N PRO A 457 3.23 -10.29 -12.59
CA PRO A 457 2.59 -10.97 -13.72
C PRO A 457 1.77 -12.18 -13.28
N GLU A 458 0.56 -12.33 -13.83
CA GLU A 458 -0.40 -13.37 -13.43
C GLU A 458 0.12 -14.81 -13.56
N ASP A 459 1.03 -15.06 -14.52
CA ASP A 459 1.60 -16.39 -14.72
C ASP A 459 2.64 -16.78 -13.65
N GLU A 460 3.17 -15.78 -12.93
CA GLU A 460 4.05 -15.96 -11.77
C GLU A 460 3.30 -15.78 -10.44
N PHE A 461 2.33 -14.87 -10.38
CA PHE A 461 1.57 -14.47 -9.18
C PHE A 461 0.05 -14.52 -9.40
N PRO A 462 -0.53 -15.69 -9.73
CA PRO A 462 -1.96 -15.81 -10.07
C PRO A 462 -2.90 -15.39 -8.95
N GLN A 463 -2.45 -15.43 -7.68
CA GLN A 463 -3.21 -14.99 -6.52
C GLN A 463 -3.43 -13.47 -6.45
N PHE A 464 -2.69 -12.70 -7.26
CA PHE A 464 -2.81 -11.24 -7.34
C PHE A 464 -3.30 -10.80 -8.72
N ALA A 465 -3.91 -11.71 -9.49
CA ALA A 465 -4.49 -11.42 -10.78
C ALA A 465 -5.51 -10.29 -10.68
N SER A 466 -5.42 -9.34 -11.62
CA SER A 466 -6.20 -8.11 -11.61
C SER A 466 -6.26 -7.48 -13.00
N SER A 467 -7.37 -6.79 -13.26
CA SER A 467 -7.64 -6.10 -14.52
C SER A 467 -8.25 -4.72 -14.30
N GLU A 468 -8.38 -3.95 -15.36
CA GLU A 468 -8.77 -2.53 -15.42
C GLU A 468 -10.00 -2.29 -16.31
N PRO A 469 -11.15 -2.94 -16.11
CA PRO A 469 -12.28 -2.87 -17.06
C PRO A 469 -13.02 -1.52 -17.09
N ILE A 470 -12.51 -0.51 -16.38
CA ILE A 470 -13.11 0.82 -16.24
C ILE A 470 -12.01 1.85 -16.46
N GLU A 471 -12.16 2.68 -17.48
CA GLU A 471 -11.18 3.66 -17.91
C GLU A 471 -11.65 5.10 -17.70
N TRP A 472 -10.69 6.03 -17.60
CA TRP A 472 -10.96 7.45 -17.72
C TRP A 472 -11.05 7.85 -19.20
N ALA A 473 -12.16 8.44 -19.61
CA ALA A 473 -12.37 8.93 -20.98
C ALA A 473 -11.62 10.26 -21.23
N ARG A 474 -10.28 10.19 -21.23
CA ARG A 474 -9.39 11.35 -21.41
C ARG A 474 -9.20 11.73 -22.88
N PRO A 475 -9.01 13.03 -23.19
CA PRO A 475 -8.49 13.43 -24.49
C PRO A 475 -7.01 13.05 -24.64
N GLY A 476 -6.64 12.37 -25.74
CA GLY A 476 -5.23 12.16 -26.11
C GLY A 476 -4.55 10.87 -25.64
N GLY A 477 -5.33 9.83 -25.29
CA GLY A 477 -4.83 8.54 -24.82
C GLY A 477 -4.50 8.55 -23.32
N ALA A 478 -4.34 7.36 -22.72
CA ALA A 478 -3.94 7.26 -21.32
C ALA A 478 -2.48 7.75 -21.12
N PRO A 479 -2.14 8.36 -19.97
CA PRO A 479 -0.81 8.90 -19.66
C PRO A 479 0.35 7.89 -19.79
N PHE A 480 0.07 6.59 -19.71
CA PHE A 480 1.10 5.54 -19.66
C PHE A 480 1.02 4.56 -20.85
N ASP A 481 0.05 4.77 -21.74
CA ASP A 481 -0.09 4.05 -23.00
C ASP A 481 0.72 4.70 -24.12
N PRO A 482 1.07 3.96 -25.20
CA PRO A 482 1.66 4.58 -26.39
C PRO A 482 0.81 5.76 -26.87
N HIS A 483 1.47 6.89 -27.12
CA HIS A 483 0.78 8.04 -27.68
C HIS A 483 0.29 7.74 -29.11
N THR A 484 1.14 7.09 -29.91
CA THR A 484 0.80 6.61 -31.25
C THR A 484 1.15 5.14 -31.39
N GLY A 485 0.19 4.32 -31.82
CA GLY A 485 0.43 2.93 -32.19
C GLY A 485 0.49 2.01 -30.98
N GLU A 486 1.46 1.09 -30.95
CA GLU A 486 1.56 0.03 -29.94
C GLU A 486 2.89 0.06 -29.19
N TRP A 487 3.82 0.99 -29.48
CA TRP A 487 5.14 0.98 -28.86
C TRP A 487 5.66 2.37 -28.50
N TYR A 488 6.34 2.48 -27.36
CA TYR A 488 7.07 3.69 -26.95
C TYR A 488 8.38 3.33 -26.25
N MET A 489 9.12 4.35 -25.82
CA MET A 489 10.30 4.19 -24.96
C MET A 489 9.96 4.47 -23.50
N PHE A 490 10.20 3.50 -22.63
CA PHE A 490 9.96 3.56 -21.19
C PHE A 490 11.30 3.64 -20.44
N SER A 491 11.44 4.57 -19.51
CA SER A 491 12.67 4.69 -18.71
C SER A 491 12.82 3.61 -17.64
N GLN A 492 11.72 2.93 -17.26
CA GLN A 492 11.64 2.14 -16.03
C GLN A 492 11.85 3.00 -14.76
N THR A 493 11.76 2.38 -13.59
CA THR A 493 11.96 3.02 -12.27
C THR A 493 13.16 2.38 -11.57
N ALA A 494 13.98 3.17 -10.87
CA ALA A 494 15.10 2.68 -10.04
C ALA A 494 15.75 3.86 -9.31
N ASP A 495 16.08 3.69 -8.02
CA ASP A 495 16.85 4.69 -7.25
C ASP A 495 18.30 4.81 -7.75
N GLN A 496 18.85 6.02 -7.59
CA GLN A 496 20.22 6.42 -7.95
C GLN A 496 20.60 6.12 -9.41
N GLY A 497 19.60 6.11 -10.30
CA GLY A 497 19.75 5.88 -11.73
C GLY A 497 20.00 7.17 -12.52
N TRP A 498 20.85 7.08 -13.55
CA TRP A 498 20.96 8.11 -14.58
C TRP A 498 20.80 7.46 -15.96
N LYS A 499 19.56 7.44 -16.45
CA LYS A 499 19.15 6.68 -17.63
C LYS A 499 19.17 7.58 -18.85
N ARG A 500 19.80 7.15 -19.96
CA ARG A 500 19.98 7.99 -21.16
C ARG A 500 19.44 7.31 -22.41
N LEU A 501 18.48 7.95 -23.09
CA LEU A 501 18.08 7.61 -24.45
C LEU A 501 18.78 8.58 -25.40
N SER A 502 19.83 8.12 -26.09
CA SER A 502 20.73 9.01 -26.82
C SER A 502 20.61 8.91 -28.34
N ARG A 503 20.93 10.02 -29.02
CA ARG A 503 21.02 10.11 -30.49
C ARG A 503 22.07 11.14 -30.88
N THR A 504 22.77 10.91 -32.00
CA THR A 504 23.55 11.96 -32.67
C THR A 504 22.75 12.57 -33.83
N VAL A 505 22.68 13.89 -33.89
CA VAL A 505 22.05 14.64 -34.98
C VAL A 505 23.11 15.41 -35.76
N ASP A 506 23.11 15.26 -37.08
CA ASP A 506 24.02 15.96 -37.98
C ASP A 506 23.37 17.24 -38.53
N LEU A 507 23.83 18.40 -38.07
CA LEU A 507 23.45 19.73 -38.57
C LEU A 507 24.54 20.32 -39.47
N THR A 508 25.48 19.51 -39.97
CA THR A 508 26.53 19.96 -40.89
C THR A 508 25.89 20.52 -42.16
N GLY A 509 26.13 21.80 -42.42
CA GLY A 509 25.56 22.51 -43.57
C GLY A 509 24.14 23.05 -43.35
N ALA A 510 23.53 22.80 -42.20
CA ALA A 510 22.24 23.38 -41.81
C ALA A 510 22.41 24.75 -41.12
N THR A 511 21.33 25.52 -41.09
CA THR A 511 21.25 26.83 -40.41
C THR A 511 20.41 26.81 -39.14
N SER A 512 19.51 25.84 -38.99
CA SER A 512 18.75 25.58 -37.77
C SER A 512 18.44 24.10 -37.60
N GLY A 513 18.13 23.70 -36.37
CA GLY A 513 17.67 22.36 -36.04
C GLY A 513 16.77 22.36 -34.81
N ALA A 514 15.88 21.37 -34.70
CA ALA A 514 15.07 21.14 -33.51
C ALA A 514 14.84 19.63 -33.30
N LEU A 515 14.70 19.23 -32.03
CA LEU A 515 14.21 17.91 -31.64
C LEU A 515 12.80 18.09 -31.08
N LYS A 516 11.83 17.38 -31.62
CA LYS A 516 10.47 17.29 -31.09
C LYS A 516 10.15 15.88 -30.66
N PHE A 517 9.28 15.71 -29.68
CA PHE A 517 8.79 14.41 -29.24
C PHE A 517 7.53 14.60 -28.37
N GLN A 518 6.79 13.53 -28.17
CA GLN A 518 5.77 13.45 -27.13
C GLN A 518 6.41 12.84 -25.87
N MET A 519 6.06 13.38 -24.71
CA MET A 519 6.51 12.86 -23.42
C MET A 519 5.39 12.87 -22.39
N SER A 520 5.28 11.77 -21.65
CA SER A 520 4.57 11.68 -20.39
C SER A 520 5.58 11.30 -19.30
N HIS A 521 5.44 11.84 -18.10
CA HIS A 521 6.34 11.49 -17.00
C HIS A 521 5.63 11.59 -15.65
N ASP A 522 6.03 10.72 -14.74
CA ASP A 522 5.67 10.76 -13.34
C ASP A 522 6.93 10.50 -12.52
N THR A 523 7.44 11.55 -11.90
CA THR A 523 8.70 11.52 -11.14
C THR A 523 8.50 12.16 -9.77
N GLU A 524 9.37 11.86 -8.81
CA GLU A 524 9.35 12.56 -7.51
C GLU A 524 9.61 14.07 -7.73
N ALA A 525 8.65 14.90 -7.34
CA ALA A 525 8.73 16.34 -7.55
C ALA A 525 9.86 16.98 -6.73
N ASP A 526 10.68 17.82 -7.38
CA ASP A 526 11.85 18.52 -6.80
C ASP A 526 13.03 17.61 -6.39
N TRP A 527 12.96 16.29 -6.62
CA TRP A 527 14.01 15.33 -6.31
C TRP A 527 14.52 14.61 -7.56
N ASP A 528 13.58 14.12 -8.37
CA ASP A 528 13.84 13.39 -9.61
C ASP A 528 13.64 14.29 -10.84
N TYR A 529 14.45 14.09 -11.89
CA TYR A 529 14.50 15.03 -13.01
C TYR A 529 14.55 14.41 -14.40
N VAL A 530 13.78 15.03 -15.31
CA VAL A 530 13.82 14.77 -16.75
C VAL A 530 14.63 15.84 -17.49
N VAL A 531 15.74 15.36 -18.02
CA VAL A 531 16.80 15.91 -18.86
C VAL A 531 16.59 16.00 -20.37
N VAL A 532 16.89 17.10 -21.07
CA VAL A 532 17.43 16.99 -22.45
C VAL A 532 18.87 17.48 -22.50
N GLU A 533 19.80 16.54 -22.50
CA GLU A 533 21.25 16.79 -22.50
C GLU A 533 21.76 16.97 -23.93
N ALA A 534 22.68 17.92 -24.13
CA ALA A 534 23.29 18.17 -25.42
C ALA A 534 24.77 18.55 -25.31
N ARG A 535 25.57 18.12 -26.30
CA ARG A 535 26.93 18.61 -26.52
C ARG A 535 27.29 18.61 -28.01
N GLU A 536 28.28 19.41 -28.39
CA GLU A 536 28.97 19.19 -29.68
C GLU A 536 29.68 17.84 -29.63
N ALA A 537 29.49 17.02 -30.68
CA ALA A 537 30.02 15.67 -30.73
C ALA A 537 31.53 15.63 -30.50
N GLY A 538 31.98 14.73 -29.61
CA GLY A 538 33.39 14.59 -29.23
C GLY A 538 33.94 15.69 -28.30
N THR A 539 33.12 16.60 -27.78
CA THR A 539 33.51 17.57 -26.74
C THR A 539 33.03 17.13 -25.36
N ASP A 540 33.49 17.74 -24.27
CA ASP A 540 32.96 17.48 -22.92
C ASP A 540 32.09 18.65 -22.38
N ASN A 541 31.69 19.54 -23.28
CA ASN A 541 30.93 20.74 -22.93
C ASN A 541 29.44 20.43 -22.93
N TRP A 542 29.01 19.62 -21.98
CA TRP A 542 27.60 19.27 -21.84
C TRP A 542 26.79 20.44 -21.27
N THR A 543 25.56 20.59 -21.77
CA THR A 543 24.50 21.42 -21.18
C THR A 543 23.18 20.65 -21.17
N THR A 544 22.19 21.11 -20.41
CA THR A 544 20.78 20.75 -20.63
C THR A 544 20.07 21.87 -21.39
N LEU A 545 19.11 21.53 -22.25
CA LEU A 545 18.41 22.47 -23.11
C LEU A 545 16.98 22.71 -22.61
N PRO A 546 16.46 23.95 -22.66
CA PRO A 546 15.08 24.22 -22.31
C PRO A 546 14.13 23.69 -23.39
N ASP A 547 12.96 23.24 -22.94
CA ASP A 547 11.82 23.01 -23.82
C ASP A 547 11.14 24.34 -24.18
N ALA A 548 10.90 24.57 -25.47
CA ALA A 548 10.29 25.80 -25.97
C ALA A 548 8.79 25.92 -25.65
N ASN A 549 8.14 24.82 -25.28
CA ASN A 549 6.74 24.80 -24.83
C ASN A 549 6.59 25.09 -23.33
N GLY A 550 7.71 25.18 -22.59
CA GLY A 550 7.77 25.70 -21.24
C GLY A 550 7.72 24.64 -20.13
N HIS A 551 7.98 23.38 -20.44
CA HIS A 551 7.92 22.28 -19.46
C HIS A 551 9.15 22.22 -18.54
N THR A 552 10.28 22.82 -18.93
CA THR A 552 11.51 22.81 -18.13
C THR A 552 11.70 24.09 -17.31
N ALA A 553 12.20 23.96 -16.09
CA ALA A 553 12.60 25.05 -15.20
C ALA A 553 14.10 24.98 -14.83
N GLN A 554 14.61 26.06 -14.22
CA GLN A 554 15.98 26.13 -13.72
C GLN A 554 16.11 25.80 -12.22
N GLY A 555 15.05 25.31 -11.58
CA GLY A 555 15.12 24.85 -10.19
C GLY A 555 15.96 23.57 -10.10
N THR A 556 16.97 23.56 -9.22
CA THR A 556 17.88 22.42 -9.01
C THR A 556 17.42 21.47 -7.91
N GLY A 557 16.31 21.80 -7.23
CA GLY A 557 15.61 20.92 -6.31
C GLY A 557 16.28 20.69 -4.97
N GLU A 558 15.60 19.86 -4.19
CA GLU A 558 16.08 19.37 -2.91
C GLU A 558 17.20 18.34 -3.10
N SER A 559 17.21 17.56 -4.19
CA SER A 559 18.31 16.64 -4.53
C SER A 559 19.67 17.32 -4.57
N CYS A 560 19.76 18.53 -5.13
CA CYS A 560 21.02 19.28 -5.11
C CYS A 560 21.41 19.68 -3.68
N ALA A 561 20.47 20.21 -2.92
CA ALA A 561 20.70 20.64 -1.53
C ALA A 561 21.11 19.46 -0.63
N ALA A 562 20.55 18.28 -0.88
CA ALA A 562 20.86 17.01 -0.23
C ALA A 562 22.21 16.41 -0.68
N GLY A 563 22.83 16.96 -1.73
CA GLY A 563 24.18 16.59 -2.15
C GLY A 563 24.24 15.44 -3.16
N TRP A 564 23.25 15.28 -4.03
CA TRP A 564 23.19 14.19 -5.01
C TRP A 564 24.37 14.14 -5.98
N THR A 565 25.19 15.21 -6.06
CA THR A 565 26.47 15.23 -6.77
C THR A 565 27.42 14.12 -6.30
N ALA A 566 27.23 13.59 -5.08
CA ALA A 566 27.97 12.44 -4.57
C ALA A 566 27.63 11.13 -5.30
N ILE A 567 26.36 10.94 -5.70
CA ILE A 567 25.88 9.77 -6.45
C ILE A 567 25.84 10.03 -7.97
N HIS A 568 25.81 11.30 -8.37
CA HIS A 568 25.74 11.77 -9.75
C HIS A 568 26.77 12.87 -10.05
N PRO A 569 28.10 12.59 -9.99
CA PRO A 569 29.13 13.62 -10.15
C PRO A 569 29.03 14.42 -11.44
N PHE A 570 28.51 13.79 -12.50
CA PHE A 570 28.33 14.38 -13.82
C PHE A 570 27.34 15.57 -13.83
N VAL A 571 26.46 15.70 -12.82
CA VAL A 571 25.53 16.84 -12.71
C VAL A 571 26.27 18.18 -12.55
N SER A 572 27.54 18.15 -12.13
CA SER A 572 28.42 19.31 -12.03
C SER A 572 28.68 20.02 -13.38
N HIS A 573 28.33 19.39 -14.52
CA HIS A 573 28.30 20.07 -15.81
C HIS A 573 27.20 21.14 -15.88
N TYR A 574 26.10 20.95 -15.15
CA TYR A 574 24.87 21.73 -15.24
C TYR A 574 24.55 22.54 -13.99
N GLN A 575 24.94 22.03 -12.81
CA GLN A 575 24.68 22.62 -11.51
C GLN A 575 25.98 23.06 -10.83
N GLY A 576 25.94 24.20 -10.13
CA GLY A 576 27.03 24.66 -9.29
C GLY A 576 27.06 23.93 -7.94
N ALA A 577 28.20 23.95 -7.25
CA ALA A 577 28.31 23.40 -5.90
C ALA A 577 27.44 24.14 -4.86
N ASP A 578 26.95 25.34 -5.21
CA ASP A 578 25.99 26.15 -4.46
C ASP A 578 24.54 25.94 -4.92
N CYS A 579 24.28 24.90 -5.71
CA CYS A 579 23.01 24.60 -6.36
C CYS A 579 22.51 25.68 -7.33
N SER A 580 23.38 26.55 -7.82
CA SER A 580 23.04 27.43 -8.94
C SER A 580 22.79 26.62 -10.22
N PRO A 581 21.88 27.05 -11.11
CA PRO A 581 21.55 26.34 -12.35
C PRO A 581 22.60 26.53 -13.46
N THR A 582 23.86 26.65 -13.07
CA THR A 582 24.99 26.80 -13.98
C THR A 582 26.18 26.03 -13.40
N GLY A 583 26.65 25.05 -14.17
CA GLY A 583 27.76 24.21 -13.79
C GLY A 583 29.05 24.63 -14.48
N THR A 584 29.96 23.66 -14.57
CA THR A 584 31.30 23.86 -15.14
C THR A 584 31.30 24.15 -16.64
N SER A 585 30.32 23.66 -17.39
CA SER A 585 30.22 23.86 -18.85
C SER A 585 28.88 24.39 -19.34
N GLY A 586 27.77 24.03 -18.69
CA GLY A 586 26.42 24.28 -19.18
C GLY A 586 25.47 24.80 -18.11
N THR A 587 24.21 24.89 -18.50
CA THR A 587 23.10 25.33 -17.64
C THR A 587 22.16 24.16 -17.33
N TRP A 588 21.41 24.32 -16.24
CA TRP A 588 20.34 23.41 -15.84
C TRP A 588 18.97 23.88 -16.37
N ASN A 589 18.25 22.97 -17.02
CA ASN A 589 16.87 23.05 -17.48
C ASN A 589 16.29 21.64 -17.37
N ALA A 590 15.29 21.45 -16.52
CA ALA A 590 14.73 20.14 -16.23
C ALA A 590 13.23 20.22 -15.94
N ALA A 591 12.51 19.12 -16.19
CA ALA A 591 11.17 18.89 -15.68
C ALA A 591 11.21 17.91 -14.49
N THR A 592 10.21 17.96 -13.63
CA THR A 592 10.06 17.11 -12.43
C THR A 592 8.57 17.04 -12.07
N GLY A 593 8.17 16.03 -11.30
CA GLY A 593 6.76 15.79 -10.94
C GLY A 593 5.99 15.03 -12.02
N SER A 594 4.67 15.01 -11.88
CA SER A 594 3.78 14.43 -12.89
C SER A 594 3.51 15.43 -14.03
N SER A 595 3.52 14.96 -15.28
CA SER A 595 3.14 15.73 -16.47
C SER A 595 1.63 15.79 -16.69
N GLY A 596 0.85 14.96 -16.00
CA GLY A 596 -0.60 14.84 -16.20
C GLY A 596 -0.98 14.27 -17.56
N GLY A 597 -0.08 13.49 -18.19
CA GLY A 597 -0.27 12.89 -19.52
C GLY A 597 0.72 13.38 -20.57
N TRP A 598 0.42 13.06 -21.83
CA TRP A 598 1.28 13.34 -22.97
C TRP A 598 1.36 14.84 -23.30
N GLN A 599 2.60 15.34 -23.41
CA GLN A 599 2.93 16.72 -23.75
C GLN A 599 3.88 16.76 -24.94
N GLU A 600 3.66 17.67 -25.89
CA GLU A 600 4.59 17.90 -27.00
C GLU A 600 5.79 18.71 -26.49
N TRP A 601 7.00 18.18 -26.63
CA TRP A 601 8.25 18.88 -26.37
C TRP A 601 8.90 19.37 -27.66
N ASN A 602 9.57 20.52 -27.59
CA ASN A 602 10.26 21.15 -28.71
C ASN A 602 11.57 21.81 -28.25
N VAL A 603 12.69 21.16 -28.54
CA VAL A 603 14.04 21.56 -28.11
C VAL A 603 14.79 22.19 -29.27
N ASP A 604 15.23 23.45 -29.09
CA ASP A 604 16.00 24.18 -30.11
C ASP A 604 17.48 23.71 -30.16
N LEU A 605 17.91 23.25 -31.33
CA LEU A 605 19.27 22.80 -31.61
C LEU A 605 20.06 23.81 -32.46
N THR A 606 19.50 24.98 -32.76
CA THR A 606 20.10 25.99 -33.65
C THR A 606 21.50 26.45 -33.19
N ALA A 607 21.78 26.42 -31.88
CA ALA A 607 23.11 26.69 -31.34
C ALA A 607 24.21 25.73 -31.87
N TYR A 608 23.81 24.56 -32.37
CA TYR A 608 24.68 23.53 -32.95
C TYR A 608 24.66 23.53 -34.50
N ALA A 609 24.04 24.53 -35.14
CA ALA A 609 24.04 24.64 -36.60
C ALA A 609 25.48 24.58 -37.18
N GLY A 610 25.67 23.76 -38.21
CA GLY A 610 26.98 23.51 -38.82
C GLY A 610 27.84 22.45 -38.11
N LYS A 611 27.33 21.78 -37.07
CA LYS A 611 28.05 20.77 -36.27
C LYS A 611 27.24 19.46 -36.17
N GLN A 612 27.87 18.43 -35.61
CA GLN A 612 27.15 17.27 -35.08
C GLN A 612 26.89 17.49 -33.58
N VAL A 613 25.67 17.18 -33.13
CA VAL A 613 25.26 17.28 -31.73
C VAL A 613 24.90 15.89 -31.19
N GLU A 614 25.44 15.54 -30.03
CA GLU A 614 25.02 14.36 -29.28
C GLU A 614 23.96 14.79 -28.27
N LEU A 615 22.80 14.11 -28.30
CA LEU A 615 21.63 14.37 -27.48
C LEU A 615 21.33 13.18 -26.59
N SER A 616 20.80 13.41 -25.39
CA SER A 616 20.15 12.39 -24.57
C SER A 616 18.89 12.93 -23.93
N ILE A 617 17.79 12.19 -24.03
CA ILE A 617 16.65 12.36 -23.13
C ILE A 617 16.96 11.51 -21.90
N SER A 618 16.96 12.14 -20.72
CA SER A 618 17.53 11.52 -19.54
C SER A 618 16.61 11.59 -18.34
N TYR A 619 16.58 10.51 -17.57
CA TYR A 619 15.89 10.46 -16.30
C TYR A 619 16.93 10.23 -15.20
N ILE A 620 16.99 11.15 -14.22
CA ILE A 620 17.98 11.18 -13.15
C ILE A 620 17.21 11.10 -11.83
N THR A 621 17.55 10.12 -11.00
CA THR A 621 16.84 9.87 -9.74
C THR A 621 17.73 10.05 -8.52
N ASP A 622 17.14 10.35 -7.37
CA ASP A 622 17.84 10.54 -6.11
C ASP A 622 18.07 9.19 -5.37
N TRP A 623 18.07 9.16 -4.02
CA TRP A 623 18.29 7.96 -3.21
C TRP A 623 17.04 7.10 -2.98
N GLY A 624 15.82 7.61 -3.17
CA GLY A 624 14.60 6.88 -2.85
C GLY A 624 13.32 7.66 -3.11
N THR A 625 12.18 6.97 -3.02
CA THR A 625 10.88 7.41 -3.58
C THR A 625 10.93 7.41 -5.10
N GLN A 626 10.01 6.67 -5.73
CA GLN A 626 9.98 6.56 -7.18
C GLN A 626 8.60 7.01 -7.67
N GLY A 627 8.58 7.81 -8.73
CA GLY A 627 7.39 7.91 -9.58
C GLY A 627 7.31 6.72 -10.55
N LEU A 628 6.39 6.79 -11.52
CA LEU A 628 6.23 5.73 -12.53
C LEU A 628 7.28 5.77 -13.66
N GLY A 629 8.08 6.84 -13.74
CA GLY A 629 9.14 7.01 -14.72
C GLY A 629 8.75 7.92 -15.88
N VAL A 630 9.44 7.76 -17.01
CA VAL A 630 9.36 8.64 -18.19
C VAL A 630 9.07 7.83 -19.43
N PHE A 631 8.16 8.37 -20.25
CA PHE A 631 7.61 7.77 -21.46
C PHE A 631 7.89 8.72 -22.62
N VAL A 632 8.44 8.21 -23.71
CA VAL A 632 8.77 9.02 -24.91
C VAL A 632 8.26 8.34 -26.16
N ASP A 633 7.58 9.12 -26.99
CA ASP A 633 7.06 8.68 -28.28
C ASP A 633 7.15 9.80 -29.34
N ASP A 634 6.84 9.47 -30.60
CA ASP A 634 6.72 10.41 -31.72
C ASP A 634 7.89 11.39 -31.88
N THR A 635 9.12 10.87 -31.79
CA THR A 635 10.32 11.70 -31.90
C THR A 635 10.53 12.17 -33.34
N GLN A 636 10.91 13.44 -33.52
CA GLN A 636 11.20 14.04 -34.82
C GLN A 636 12.45 14.92 -34.75
N VAL A 637 13.34 14.79 -35.74
CA VAL A 637 14.46 15.70 -35.97
C VAL A 637 14.13 16.63 -37.13
N VAL A 638 14.01 17.92 -36.84
CA VAL A 638 13.72 18.95 -37.83
C VAL A 638 15.00 19.71 -38.17
N VAL A 639 15.35 19.82 -39.44
CA VAL A 639 16.53 20.55 -39.94
C VAL A 639 16.09 21.55 -40.98
N ASP A 640 16.46 22.82 -40.81
CA ASP A 640 16.04 23.94 -41.68
C ASP A 640 14.52 23.96 -41.98
N GLY A 641 13.70 23.55 -41.00
CA GLY A 641 12.25 23.50 -41.08
C GLY A 641 11.64 22.25 -41.74
N ALA A 642 12.45 21.25 -42.11
CA ALA A 642 11.98 19.97 -42.65
C ALA A 642 12.26 18.81 -41.69
N VAL A 643 11.31 17.89 -41.53
CA VAL A 643 11.53 16.64 -40.80
C VAL A 643 12.51 15.77 -41.60
N THR A 644 13.60 15.36 -40.95
CA THR A 644 14.69 14.56 -41.55
C THR A 644 14.82 13.17 -40.97
N ALA A 645 14.30 12.96 -39.76
CA ALA A 645 14.13 11.66 -39.13
C ALA A 645 12.91 11.72 -38.21
N GLU A 646 12.14 10.64 -38.16
CA GLU A 646 11.01 10.48 -37.24
C GLU A 646 10.87 9.01 -36.84
N THR A 647 10.35 8.74 -35.64
CA THR A 647 9.94 7.40 -35.20
C THR A 647 8.91 7.49 -34.08
N SER A 648 7.92 6.59 -34.12
CA SER A 648 7.02 6.23 -33.01
C SER A 648 7.33 4.82 -32.49
N PHE A 649 8.59 4.39 -32.65
CA PHE A 649 9.15 3.14 -32.12
C PHE A 649 8.52 1.82 -32.60
N GLU A 650 7.55 1.81 -33.50
CA GLU A 650 6.83 0.60 -33.99
C GLU A 650 7.69 -0.51 -34.59
N GLY A 651 8.80 -0.16 -35.23
CA GLY A 651 9.68 -1.13 -35.91
C GLY A 651 11.00 -1.35 -35.18
N ASP A 652 11.62 -0.25 -34.73
CA ASP A 652 12.93 -0.19 -34.11
C ASP A 652 13.07 1.11 -33.29
N LEU A 653 14.28 1.41 -32.82
CA LEU A 653 14.55 2.61 -32.03
C LEU A 653 14.72 3.90 -32.86
N GLY A 654 14.53 3.85 -34.18
CA GLY A 654 14.60 4.99 -35.09
C GLY A 654 15.93 5.74 -35.12
N GLY A 655 17.02 5.15 -34.63
CA GLY A 655 18.34 5.79 -34.47
C GLY A 655 18.65 6.28 -33.05
N TRP A 656 17.75 6.05 -32.09
CA TRP A 656 18.01 6.18 -30.67
C TRP A 656 18.68 4.94 -30.09
N THR A 657 19.41 5.10 -29.00
CA THR A 657 20.06 4.02 -28.26
C THR A 657 20.02 4.28 -26.75
N PRO A 658 19.60 3.31 -25.92
CA PRO A 658 19.85 3.36 -24.48
C PRO A 658 21.36 3.35 -24.23
N SER A 659 21.90 4.47 -23.75
CA SER A 659 23.32 4.64 -23.48
C SER A 659 23.62 4.37 -22.01
N ALA A 660 24.85 3.94 -21.72
CA ALA A 660 25.31 3.79 -20.34
C ALA A 660 25.17 5.11 -19.55
N PRO A 661 24.92 5.02 -18.23
CA PRO A 661 24.93 6.19 -17.36
C PRO A 661 26.29 6.92 -17.43
N PRO A 662 26.33 8.23 -17.12
CA PRO A 662 27.60 8.94 -16.99
C PRO A 662 28.52 8.30 -15.94
N GLU A 663 29.82 8.51 -16.12
CA GLU A 663 30.82 8.06 -15.15
C GLU A 663 30.51 8.59 -13.74
N GLY A 664 30.62 7.70 -12.75
CA GLY A 664 30.33 8.00 -11.34
C GLY A 664 28.88 7.73 -10.91
N SER A 665 27.94 7.54 -11.84
CA SER A 665 26.57 7.14 -11.51
C SER A 665 26.42 5.62 -11.46
N ARG A 666 25.48 5.12 -10.65
CA ARG A 666 25.20 3.69 -10.54
C ARG A 666 24.62 3.15 -11.85
N VAL A 667 25.03 1.92 -12.21
CA VAL A 667 24.38 1.16 -13.28
C VAL A 667 23.24 0.36 -12.64
N THR A 668 22.00 0.76 -12.93
CA THR A 668 20.78 0.06 -12.49
C THR A 668 20.10 -0.55 -13.72
N ASN A 669 18.91 -0.08 -14.09
CA ASN A 669 18.23 -0.35 -15.36
C ASN A 669 18.37 0.85 -16.32
N ASN A 670 17.68 0.80 -17.48
CA ASN A 670 17.76 1.84 -18.49
C ASN A 670 16.51 1.85 -19.36
N TRP A 671 16.47 2.76 -20.35
CA TRP A 671 15.40 2.83 -21.33
C TRP A 671 15.19 1.51 -22.07
N GLU A 672 13.93 1.11 -22.19
CA GLU A 672 13.50 -0.03 -23.00
C GLU A 672 12.33 0.35 -23.90
N ARG A 673 12.14 -0.43 -24.97
CA ARG A 673 11.00 -0.28 -25.84
C ARG A 673 9.89 -1.18 -25.31
N SER A 674 8.72 -0.61 -24.99
CA SER A 674 7.60 -1.32 -24.37
C SER A 674 6.30 -1.10 -25.17
N GLN A 675 5.34 -2.02 -25.03
CA GLN A 675 4.00 -1.85 -25.58
C GLN A 675 3.11 -1.10 -24.61
N THR A 676 2.88 -1.69 -23.45
CA THR A 676 2.19 -1.07 -22.33
C THR A 676 3.01 -1.40 -21.09
N ALA A 677 3.57 -0.41 -20.43
CA ALA A 677 4.33 -0.63 -19.19
C ALA A 677 3.39 -1.05 -18.07
N PHE A 678 2.21 -0.40 -17.99
CA PHE A 678 1.21 -0.65 -16.97
C PHE A 678 -0.19 -0.49 -17.55
N GLN A 679 -1.09 -1.35 -17.14
CA GLN A 679 -2.53 -1.17 -17.29
C GLN A 679 -3.02 -0.15 -16.26
N GLU A 680 -3.71 0.90 -16.71
CA GLU A 680 -4.21 1.99 -15.88
C GLU A 680 -5.71 2.22 -16.13
N GLY A 681 -6.49 2.34 -15.05
CA GLY A 681 -7.92 2.58 -15.16
C GLY A 681 -8.47 3.48 -14.05
N ALA A 682 -9.73 3.87 -14.23
CA ALA A 682 -10.57 4.49 -13.20
C ALA A 682 -11.08 3.48 -12.17
N GLY A 683 -10.98 2.19 -12.48
CA GLY A 683 -11.31 1.10 -11.57
C GLY A 683 -10.49 -0.15 -11.88
N THR A 684 -10.21 -0.92 -10.84
CA THR A 684 -9.55 -2.22 -10.92
C THR A 684 -10.48 -3.31 -10.42
N THR A 685 -10.35 -4.51 -10.97
CA THR A 685 -11.07 -5.70 -10.52
C THR A 685 -10.13 -6.86 -10.23
N THR A 686 -10.49 -7.68 -9.25
CA THR A 686 -9.93 -9.01 -8.98
C THR A 686 -11.05 -10.04 -9.00
N GLU A 687 -10.78 -11.31 -8.70
CA GLU A 687 -11.86 -12.30 -8.48
C GLU A 687 -12.81 -11.90 -7.33
N ASP A 688 -12.33 -11.10 -6.37
CA ASP A 688 -13.06 -10.81 -5.12
C ASP A 688 -13.48 -9.35 -4.98
N THR A 689 -12.94 -8.46 -5.79
CA THR A 689 -13.08 -7.02 -5.58
C THR A 689 -13.34 -6.24 -6.86
N VAL A 690 -14.13 -5.17 -6.72
CA VAL A 690 -14.21 -4.04 -7.64
C VAL A 690 -13.78 -2.82 -6.82
N PHE A 691 -12.70 -2.15 -7.21
CA PHE A 691 -12.20 -0.96 -6.53
C PHE A 691 -12.17 0.22 -7.50
N THR A 692 -12.78 1.34 -7.10
CA THR A 692 -12.90 2.53 -7.95
C THR A 692 -12.04 3.67 -7.44
N GLY A 693 -11.39 4.39 -8.36
CA GLY A 693 -10.75 5.68 -8.12
C GLY A 693 -11.73 6.85 -8.05
N PHE A 694 -13.01 6.58 -7.86
CA PHE A 694 -14.09 7.56 -7.77
C PHE A 694 -15.20 7.07 -6.84
N GLY A 695 -16.07 7.98 -6.41
CA GLY A 695 -17.29 7.64 -5.69
C GLY A 695 -18.42 7.34 -6.65
N VAL A 696 -19.00 6.14 -6.58
CA VAL A 696 -20.20 5.79 -7.36
C VAL A 696 -21.35 6.74 -7.05
N GLU A 697 -21.45 7.26 -5.82
CA GLU A 697 -22.40 8.30 -5.43
C GLU A 697 -22.23 9.62 -6.22
N GLY A 698 -21.02 9.85 -6.75
CA GLY A 698 -20.66 10.99 -7.59
C GLY A 698 -21.18 10.91 -9.03
N LEU A 699 -21.67 9.76 -9.50
CA LEU A 699 -22.22 9.61 -10.85
C LEU A 699 -23.48 10.48 -11.03
N THR A 700 -23.55 11.21 -12.15
CA THR A 700 -24.51 12.28 -12.44
C THR A 700 -25.98 11.87 -12.28
N THR A 701 -26.34 10.61 -12.56
CA THR A 701 -27.73 10.14 -12.51
C THR A 701 -27.87 8.86 -11.72
N ALA A 702 -29.06 8.63 -11.15
CA ALA A 702 -29.38 7.37 -10.50
C ALA A 702 -29.33 6.17 -11.47
N GLU A 703 -29.63 6.37 -12.76
CA GLU A 703 -29.55 5.32 -13.78
C GLU A 703 -28.10 4.84 -13.96
N MET A 704 -27.14 5.77 -14.06
CA MET A 704 -25.71 5.44 -14.13
C MET A 704 -25.24 4.68 -12.88
N ARG A 705 -25.70 5.09 -11.69
CA ARG A 705 -25.37 4.37 -10.44
C ARG A 705 -25.93 2.96 -10.42
N ASN A 706 -27.19 2.79 -10.82
CA ASN A 706 -27.83 1.49 -10.88
C ASN A 706 -27.13 0.56 -11.87
N GLU A 707 -26.76 1.07 -13.05
CA GLU A 707 -26.02 0.32 -14.06
C GLU A 707 -24.64 -0.11 -13.56
N PHE A 708 -23.90 0.81 -12.94
CA PHE A 708 -22.59 0.51 -12.39
C PHE A 708 -22.64 -0.52 -11.25
N VAL A 709 -23.56 -0.34 -10.29
CA VAL A 709 -23.73 -1.30 -9.19
C VAL A 709 -24.20 -2.66 -9.70
N ALA A 710 -25.06 -2.70 -10.72
CA ALA A 710 -25.46 -3.96 -11.34
C ALA A 710 -24.26 -4.68 -11.99
N ALA A 711 -23.42 -3.96 -12.75
CA ALA A 711 -22.21 -4.51 -13.34
C ALA A 711 -21.21 -4.99 -12.28
N ALA A 712 -21.03 -4.23 -11.20
CA ALA A 712 -20.17 -4.63 -10.09
C ALA A 712 -20.68 -5.90 -9.39
N MET A 713 -21.99 -6.02 -9.14
CA MET A 713 -22.55 -7.23 -8.54
C MET A 713 -22.53 -8.42 -9.51
N GLU A 714 -22.73 -8.21 -10.82
CA GLU A 714 -22.56 -9.27 -11.84
C GLU A 714 -21.13 -9.80 -11.82
N HIS A 715 -20.11 -8.92 -11.79
CA HIS A 715 -18.72 -9.34 -11.67
C HIS A 715 -18.42 -10.13 -10.39
N LEU A 716 -19.02 -9.75 -9.27
CA LEU A 716 -18.71 -10.32 -7.95
C LEU A 716 -19.49 -11.60 -7.62
N LEU A 717 -20.72 -11.76 -8.14
CA LEU A 717 -21.66 -12.78 -7.68
C LEU A 717 -22.16 -13.74 -8.78
N ASP A 718 -22.00 -13.44 -10.07
CA ASP A 718 -22.51 -14.22 -11.20
C ASP A 718 -21.39 -14.80 -12.10
#